data_AF-A0A101SD77-F1
#
_entry.id   AF-A0A101SD77-F1
#
_cell.length_a   1.000
_cell.length_b   1.000
_cell.length_c   1.000
_cell.angle_alpha   90.00
_cell.angle_beta   90.00
_cell.angle_gamma   90.00
#
_symmetry.space_group_name_H-M   'P 1'
#
loop_
_entity.id
_entity.type
_entity.pdbx_description
1 polymer ?
#
loop_
_entity_poly.entity_id
_entity_poly.type
_entity_poly.pdbx_seq_one_letter_code
_entity_poly.pdbx_strand_id
1 'polypeptide(L)'
;MPRVKVSVVVPVYNTGKYVDECAPSLLGQSLPADEYEVIYVDDGSTDDTLARVEKLADRHPNVQVHTRPNSGWPGAPRNLGMRHAKGEYIQFVDHDDTLGPEALERLYEHAKRNDADVVLGKMSSTMVRPRRLFRHTVDACTIENDELMQSMTPHKMFRRAFVEQHGLQFPEGPWFFEDMFFVGAAYLKAERISVLTDYPCYYWMKRDDGGNNTQHRFSPRFGFWDNVRTIVRQIKDGTEASDDIDALQNRLLHRNYHVEILSRAREPEILREDPAQQRERFEAARRLALEEFPPAVREGLPVVSRLRAELLEAGDFDGAVALAERVREVRARSTVGELRWADGRLVADVTLELLRGDGEPLVLVERDGKQWLDPELLAGVPGTEDGWEVRDPFRLAYAELVVKDRDREDWWYPEGDLEVRLEPAGAGRSRLVASGRLSLDPERLAGGRPLERGVHDVWAFVQLLGIDRMVRLTGDGTPGAPAAGPALTGGRLALPYWTGSGQLALDVDQRQRRLGSDTADAAAANTARGERSLPLPYVAATAGGTPARVKVTVAALTVEAELIGGTTAELRLPGRLKLPTGRHPVKLPKTDAPVAYAVVRDGALLRLEGPAHESGAGRRLLDAVADNRQVRRVRRRLGR
;
A
#
# COMPACT_ATOMS: atom_id res chain seq x y z
N MET A 1 -2.11 38.59 4.89
CA MET A 1 -1.84 37.25 4.32
C MET A 1 -1.73 37.41 2.81
N PRO A 2 -0.90 36.62 2.13
CA PRO A 2 -0.84 36.67 0.67
C PRO A 2 -2.24 36.38 0.11
N ARG A 3 -2.63 37.10 -0.95
CA ARG A 3 -3.94 36.92 -1.58
C ARG A 3 -4.06 35.54 -2.26
N VAL A 4 -2.94 35.01 -2.74
CA VAL A 4 -2.82 33.68 -3.34
C VAL A 4 -2.02 32.80 -2.38
N LYS A 5 -2.62 31.70 -1.93
CA LYS A 5 -2.03 30.70 -1.03
C LYS A 5 -1.14 29.73 -1.80
N VAL A 6 -1.59 29.24 -2.95
CA VAL A 6 -0.88 28.21 -3.73
C VAL A 6 -0.79 28.57 -5.22
N SER A 7 0.38 28.40 -5.81
CA SER A 7 0.58 28.38 -7.26
C SER A 7 0.83 26.95 -7.72
N VAL A 8 -0.05 26.41 -8.55
CA VAL A 8 0.14 25.09 -9.19
C VAL A 8 0.88 25.29 -10.51
N VAL A 9 2.07 24.71 -10.65
CA VAL A 9 2.89 24.82 -11.88
C VAL A 9 2.79 23.51 -12.67
N VAL A 10 2.35 23.61 -13.92
CA VAL A 10 2.12 22.47 -14.82
C VAL A 10 2.92 22.67 -16.10
N PRO A 11 4.08 22.00 -16.27
CA PRO A 11 4.78 22.00 -17.56
C PRO A 11 3.97 21.18 -18.57
N VAL A 12 3.77 21.70 -19.78
CA VAL A 12 3.06 20.99 -20.86
C VAL A 12 3.91 20.95 -22.13
N TYR A 13 3.96 19.79 -22.78
CA TYR A 13 4.56 19.64 -24.10
C TYR A 13 3.90 18.48 -24.84
N ASN A 14 3.26 18.75 -25.98
CA ASN A 14 2.59 17.74 -26.82
C ASN A 14 1.69 16.79 -26.00
N THR A 15 0.88 17.37 -25.13
CA THR A 15 0.06 16.65 -24.14
C THR A 15 -1.24 16.11 -24.72
N GLY A 16 -1.73 16.63 -25.85
CA GLY A 16 -2.99 16.23 -26.45
C GLY A 16 -4.16 16.16 -25.46
N LYS A 17 -4.78 14.97 -25.32
CA LYS A 17 -5.96 14.75 -24.47
C LYS A 17 -5.68 14.78 -22.96
N TYR A 18 -4.46 14.51 -22.52
CA TYR A 18 -4.18 14.28 -21.10
C TYR A 18 -4.35 15.55 -20.26
N VAL A 19 -4.11 16.72 -20.85
CA VAL A 19 -4.36 18.00 -20.16
C VAL A 19 -5.84 18.20 -19.84
N ASP A 20 -6.75 17.69 -20.67
CA ASP A 20 -8.19 17.74 -20.41
C ASP A 20 -8.62 16.75 -19.32
N GLU A 21 -7.85 15.69 -19.07
CA GLU A 21 -8.04 14.74 -17.98
C GLU A 21 -7.48 15.29 -16.65
N CYS A 22 -6.34 15.99 -16.71
CA CYS A 22 -5.68 16.63 -15.56
C CYS A 22 -6.46 17.86 -15.05
N ALA A 23 -6.81 18.79 -15.94
CA ALA A 23 -7.34 20.10 -15.58
C ALA A 23 -8.57 20.09 -14.66
N PRO A 24 -9.57 19.20 -14.83
CA PRO A 24 -10.72 19.13 -13.92
C PRO A 24 -10.31 18.89 -12.46
N SER A 25 -9.25 18.12 -12.20
CA SER A 25 -8.75 17.88 -10.85
C SER A 25 -8.12 19.12 -10.21
N LEU A 26 -7.46 19.97 -11.02
CA LEU A 26 -6.82 21.20 -10.55
C LEU A 26 -7.83 22.34 -10.35
N LEU A 27 -8.87 22.39 -11.18
CA LEU A 27 -9.92 23.42 -11.13
C LEU A 27 -11.04 23.07 -10.15
N GLY A 28 -11.18 21.80 -9.77
CA GLY A 28 -12.18 21.29 -8.83
C GLY A 28 -11.69 21.17 -7.39
N GLN A 29 -10.68 21.95 -6.99
CA GLN A 29 -10.12 21.90 -5.64
C GLN A 29 -11.07 22.54 -4.62
N SER A 30 -11.04 22.07 -3.37
CA SER A 30 -11.81 22.66 -2.26
C SER A 30 -11.29 24.03 -1.83
N LEU A 31 -10.02 24.32 -2.10
CA LEU A 31 -9.44 25.65 -1.89
C LEU A 31 -10.13 26.67 -2.82
N PRO A 32 -10.62 27.82 -2.32
CA PRO A 32 -11.34 28.78 -3.13
C PRO A 32 -10.53 29.26 -4.34
N ALA A 33 -11.18 29.38 -5.51
CA ALA A 33 -10.53 29.69 -6.78
C ALA A 33 -9.79 31.04 -6.82
N ASP A 34 -10.11 31.97 -5.92
CA ASP A 34 -9.42 33.26 -5.77
C ASP A 34 -8.22 33.19 -4.80
N GLU A 35 -8.01 32.05 -4.14
CA GLU A 35 -6.90 31.78 -3.23
C GLU A 35 -5.80 30.90 -3.85
N TYR A 36 -5.97 30.40 -5.07
CA TYR A 36 -4.91 29.68 -5.79
C TYR A 36 -4.89 30.01 -7.27
N GLU A 37 -3.77 29.75 -7.93
CA GLU A 37 -3.62 29.89 -9.37
C GLU A 37 -3.05 28.62 -10.00
N VAL A 38 -3.39 28.37 -11.26
CA VAL A 38 -2.81 27.29 -12.08
C VAL A 38 -2.02 27.92 -13.21
N ILE A 39 -0.74 27.58 -13.31
CA ILE A 39 0.21 28.15 -14.27
C ILE A 39 0.63 27.03 -15.21
N TYR A 40 0.02 27.00 -16.40
CA TYR A 40 0.46 26.14 -17.48
C TYR A 40 1.65 26.79 -18.19
N VAL A 41 2.71 26.01 -18.40
CA VAL A 41 3.90 26.47 -19.14
C VAL A 41 4.12 25.56 -20.33
N ASP A 42 3.74 26.04 -21.51
CA ASP A 42 3.93 25.34 -22.78
C ASP A 42 5.39 25.41 -23.22
N ASP A 43 6.01 24.24 -23.34
CA ASP A 43 7.38 24.07 -23.78
C ASP A 43 7.49 23.92 -25.30
N GLY A 44 6.79 24.79 -26.03
CA GLY A 44 6.84 24.85 -27.50
C GLY A 44 6.16 23.67 -28.15
N SER A 45 4.93 23.36 -27.75
CA SER A 45 4.14 22.29 -28.35
C SER A 45 3.88 22.53 -29.83
N THR A 46 3.81 21.43 -30.58
CA THR A 46 3.53 21.42 -32.02
C THR A 46 2.17 20.81 -32.34
N ASP A 47 1.47 20.31 -31.33
CA ASP A 47 0.09 19.82 -31.42
C ASP A 47 -0.91 20.89 -30.94
N ASP A 48 -2.13 20.48 -30.56
CA ASP A 48 -3.17 21.40 -30.09
C ASP A 48 -3.12 21.72 -28.58
N THR A 49 -2.05 21.33 -27.88
CA THR A 49 -1.86 21.55 -26.43
C THR A 49 -2.02 23.02 -26.05
N LEU A 50 -1.35 23.93 -26.77
CA LEU A 50 -1.38 25.36 -26.46
C LEU A 50 -2.82 25.91 -26.54
N ALA A 51 -3.53 25.59 -27.63
CA ALA A 51 -4.91 26.02 -27.82
C ALA A 51 -5.86 25.47 -26.72
N ARG A 52 -5.60 24.26 -26.21
CA ARG A 52 -6.37 23.66 -25.10
C ARG A 52 -6.16 24.42 -23.79
N VAL A 53 -4.91 24.74 -23.43
CA VAL A 53 -4.64 25.48 -22.18
C VAL A 53 -5.05 26.94 -22.26
N GLU A 54 -4.95 27.60 -23.42
CA GLU A 54 -5.48 28.95 -23.64
C GLU A 54 -7.01 28.97 -23.43
N LYS A 55 -7.72 27.97 -23.94
CA LYS A 55 -9.16 27.83 -23.70
C LYS A 55 -9.51 27.60 -22.22
N LEU A 56 -8.61 27.03 -21.41
CA LEU A 56 -8.79 26.94 -19.96
C LEU A 56 -8.61 28.33 -19.33
N ALA A 57 -7.59 29.08 -19.72
CA ALA A 57 -7.35 30.45 -19.25
C ALA A 57 -8.52 31.40 -19.55
N ASP A 58 -9.12 31.30 -20.74
CA ASP A 58 -10.29 32.11 -21.12
C ASP A 58 -11.52 31.84 -20.23
N ARG A 59 -11.64 30.64 -19.68
CA ARG A 59 -12.80 30.20 -18.88
C ARG A 59 -12.59 30.37 -17.38
N HIS A 60 -11.35 30.40 -16.92
CA HIS A 60 -11.00 30.34 -15.51
C HIS A 60 -10.04 31.48 -15.16
N PRO A 61 -10.48 32.50 -14.40
CA PRO A 61 -9.68 33.70 -14.13
C PRO A 61 -8.43 33.44 -13.28
N ASN A 62 -8.34 32.27 -12.64
CA ASN A 62 -7.20 31.82 -11.86
C ASN A 62 -6.19 30.97 -12.67
N VAL A 63 -6.38 30.83 -13.99
CA VAL A 63 -5.47 30.11 -14.87
C VAL A 63 -4.60 31.09 -15.66
N GLN A 64 -3.30 30.81 -15.69
CA GLN A 64 -2.30 31.54 -16.48
C GLN A 64 -1.61 30.58 -17.45
N VAL A 65 -1.28 31.09 -18.63
CA VAL A 65 -0.54 30.35 -19.67
C VAL A 65 0.70 31.14 -20.04
N HIS A 66 1.84 30.47 -20.04
CA HIS A 66 3.10 31.01 -20.54
C HIS A 66 3.66 30.05 -21.58
N THR A 67 4.39 30.59 -22.55
CA THR A 67 4.99 29.79 -23.62
C THR A 67 6.49 30.04 -23.70
N ARG A 68 7.23 29.05 -24.17
CA ARG A 68 8.66 29.17 -24.45
C ARG A 68 9.06 28.23 -25.60
N PRO A 69 10.19 28.48 -26.28
CA PRO A 69 10.76 27.51 -27.21
C PRO A 69 11.11 26.20 -26.49
N ASN A 70 10.93 25.07 -27.17
CA ASN A 70 11.14 23.73 -26.60
C ASN A 70 12.54 23.56 -25.98
N SER A 71 12.62 23.29 -24.66
CA SER A 71 13.89 22.97 -23.98
C SER A 71 14.33 21.52 -24.13
N GLY A 72 13.39 20.64 -24.43
CA GLY A 72 13.57 19.21 -24.45
C GLY A 72 13.39 18.50 -23.11
N TRP A 73 12.99 19.18 -22.02
CA TRP A 73 12.78 18.56 -20.70
C TRP A 73 11.93 19.45 -19.73
N PRO A 74 11.25 18.90 -18.72
CA PRO A 74 10.40 19.70 -17.81
C PRO A 74 11.10 20.70 -16.88
N GLY A 75 12.43 20.72 -16.77
CA GLY A 75 13.14 21.63 -15.85
C GLY A 75 12.94 23.12 -16.15
N ALA A 76 13.20 23.54 -17.39
CA ALA A 76 13.03 24.92 -17.82
C ALA A 76 11.58 25.45 -17.76
N PRO A 77 10.53 24.70 -18.19
CA PRO A 77 9.15 25.17 -18.00
C PRO A 77 8.74 25.23 -16.51
N ARG A 78 9.22 24.32 -15.65
CA ARG A 78 8.99 24.43 -14.19
C ARG A 78 9.63 25.69 -13.60
N ASN A 79 10.87 26.02 -13.99
CA ASN A 79 11.53 27.27 -13.58
C ASN A 79 10.76 28.52 -14.04
N LEU A 80 10.26 28.53 -15.27
CA LEU A 80 9.45 29.63 -15.78
C LEU A 80 8.15 29.77 -14.98
N GLY A 81 7.47 28.67 -14.67
CA GLY A 81 6.29 28.67 -13.81
C GLY A 81 6.57 29.21 -12.40
N MET A 82 7.69 28.82 -11.79
CA MET A 82 8.11 29.36 -10.49
C MET A 82 8.31 30.87 -10.52
N ARG A 83 8.87 31.44 -11.60
CA ARG A 83 9.05 32.90 -11.74
C ARG A 83 7.74 33.67 -11.83
N HIS A 84 6.68 33.03 -12.31
CA HIS A 84 5.35 33.62 -12.42
C HIS A 84 4.45 33.35 -11.20
N ALA A 85 4.88 32.47 -10.30
CA ALA A 85 4.13 32.10 -9.09
C ALA A 85 3.99 33.26 -8.11
N LYS A 86 2.75 33.51 -7.69
CA LYS A 86 2.36 34.53 -6.69
C LYS A 86 1.96 33.90 -5.34
N GLY A 87 1.72 32.59 -5.33
CA GLY A 87 1.36 31.80 -4.18
C GLY A 87 2.40 31.87 -3.07
N GLU A 88 1.95 31.73 -1.83
CA GLU A 88 2.85 31.52 -0.70
C GLU A 88 3.63 30.20 -0.85
N TYR A 89 2.98 29.20 -1.43
CA TYR A 89 3.55 27.91 -1.76
C TYR A 89 3.41 27.58 -3.26
N ILE A 90 4.32 26.75 -3.76
CA ILE A 90 4.35 26.25 -5.13
C ILE A 90 4.12 24.73 -5.10
N GLN A 91 3.18 24.24 -5.88
CA GLN A 91 2.91 22.81 -6.09
C GLN A 91 3.18 22.45 -7.54
N PHE A 92 4.02 21.44 -7.79
CA PHE A 92 4.24 20.93 -9.14
C PHE A 92 3.28 19.78 -9.45
N VAL A 93 2.74 19.77 -10.68
CA VAL A 93 1.89 18.70 -11.19
C VAL A 93 2.28 18.44 -12.64
N ASP A 94 2.51 17.19 -13.02
CA ASP A 94 2.73 16.82 -14.41
C ASP A 94 1.39 16.75 -15.16
N HIS A 95 1.39 17.05 -16.47
CA HIS A 95 0.17 17.29 -17.26
C HIS A 95 -0.75 16.09 -17.45
N ASP A 96 -0.29 14.89 -17.08
CA ASP A 96 -0.99 13.62 -17.18
C ASP A 96 -1.33 13.01 -15.82
N ASP A 97 -1.12 13.76 -14.73
CA ASP A 97 -1.50 13.35 -13.38
C ASP A 97 -2.73 14.11 -12.86
N THR A 98 -3.25 13.70 -11.70
CA THR A 98 -4.37 14.38 -11.04
C THR A 98 -4.13 14.60 -9.55
N LEU A 99 -4.80 15.60 -8.99
CA LEU A 99 -4.82 15.85 -7.55
C LEU A 99 -6.12 15.34 -6.91
N GLY A 100 -6.04 14.98 -5.63
CA GLY A 100 -7.24 14.75 -4.83
C GLY A 100 -8.03 16.05 -4.65
N PRO A 101 -9.38 16.02 -4.58
CA PRO A 101 -10.21 17.23 -4.46
C PRO A 101 -9.85 18.20 -3.32
N GLU A 102 -9.39 17.68 -2.19
CA GLU A 102 -8.98 18.49 -1.02
C GLU A 102 -7.45 18.68 -0.92
N ALA A 103 -6.69 18.31 -1.94
CA ALA A 103 -5.23 18.24 -1.86
C ALA A 103 -4.59 19.61 -1.58
N LEU A 104 -4.96 20.65 -2.34
CA LEU A 104 -4.34 21.98 -2.17
C LEU A 104 -4.66 22.59 -0.80
N GLU A 105 -5.93 22.50 -0.36
CA GLU A 105 -6.37 23.00 0.95
C GLU A 105 -5.63 22.26 2.08
N ARG A 106 -5.67 20.93 2.09
CA ARG A 106 -5.04 20.13 3.15
C ARG A 106 -3.53 20.31 3.22
N LEU A 107 -2.84 20.33 2.07
CA LEU A 107 -1.41 20.55 2.03
C LEU A 107 -1.04 21.94 2.52
N TYR A 108 -1.76 22.98 2.08
CA TYR A 108 -1.51 24.35 2.52
C TYR A 108 -1.76 24.50 4.03
N GLU A 109 -2.90 24.04 4.55
CA GLU A 109 -3.21 24.15 5.97
C GLU A 109 -2.21 23.39 6.84
N HIS A 110 -1.78 22.20 6.40
CA HIS A 110 -0.73 21.44 7.10
C HIS A 110 0.62 22.17 7.06
N ALA A 111 0.99 22.74 5.90
CA ALA A 111 2.21 23.54 5.74
C ALA A 111 2.20 24.77 6.65
N LYS A 112 1.09 25.51 6.69
CA LYS A 112 0.92 26.71 7.50
C LYS A 112 0.91 26.42 8.99
N ARG A 113 0.23 25.35 9.41
CA ARG A 113 0.17 24.93 10.82
C ARG A 113 1.56 24.61 11.36
N ASN A 114 2.39 23.99 10.54
CA ASN A 114 3.72 23.56 10.94
C ASN A 114 4.82 24.56 10.55
N ASP A 115 4.53 25.59 9.78
CA ASP A 115 5.54 26.50 9.17
C ASP A 115 6.61 25.69 8.42
N ALA A 116 6.16 24.83 7.51
CA ALA A 116 7.01 23.94 6.74
C ALA A 116 7.58 24.62 5.48
N ASP A 117 8.85 24.35 5.18
CA ASP A 117 9.50 24.70 3.92
C ASP A 117 9.04 23.81 2.78
N VAL A 118 8.84 22.53 3.06
CA VAL A 118 8.38 21.52 2.10
C VAL A 118 7.31 20.64 2.74
N VAL A 119 6.23 20.37 2.02
CA VAL A 119 5.18 19.44 2.46
C VAL A 119 4.94 18.37 1.40
N LEU A 120 5.08 17.12 1.82
CA LEU A 120 4.79 15.95 1.02
C LEU A 120 3.34 15.53 1.25
N GLY A 121 2.59 15.39 0.18
CA GLY A 121 1.29 14.71 0.21
C GLY A 121 1.43 13.24 -0.15
N LYS A 122 0.60 12.39 0.45
CA LYS A 122 0.50 10.99 0.06
C LYS A 122 0.22 10.85 -1.42
N MET A 123 1.01 9.98 -2.05
CA MET A 123 0.88 9.64 -3.46
C MET A 123 0.18 8.30 -3.60
N SER A 124 -0.79 8.25 -4.50
CA SER A 124 -1.43 7.02 -4.97
C SER A 124 -0.99 6.75 -6.42
N SER A 125 -0.86 5.49 -6.81
CA SER A 125 -0.37 5.13 -8.14
C SER A 125 -0.79 3.72 -8.56
N THR A 126 -1.08 3.58 -9.85
CA THR A 126 -1.19 2.28 -10.54
C THR A 126 0.18 1.66 -10.87
N MET A 127 1.24 2.47 -10.90
CA MET A 127 2.53 2.13 -11.52
C MET A 127 3.63 1.84 -10.50
N VAL A 128 3.57 2.50 -9.34
CA VAL A 128 4.64 2.48 -8.35
C VAL A 128 4.12 1.91 -7.05
N ARG A 129 4.97 1.14 -6.37
CA ARG A 129 4.70 0.61 -5.03
C ARG A 129 4.47 1.77 -4.04
N PRO A 130 3.61 1.61 -3.03
CA PRO A 130 3.49 2.57 -1.95
C PRO A 130 4.83 2.70 -1.21
N ARG A 131 5.13 3.89 -0.71
CA ARG A 131 6.39 4.22 -0.03
C ARG A 131 6.14 4.27 1.47
N ARG A 132 6.99 3.62 2.26
CA ARG A 132 6.92 3.59 3.74
C ARG A 132 6.89 4.98 4.36
N LEU A 133 7.51 5.96 3.70
CA LEU A 133 7.39 7.40 4.02
C LEU A 133 5.93 7.86 4.24
N PHE A 134 4.96 7.27 3.53
CA PHE A 134 3.54 7.63 3.65
C PHE A 134 2.75 6.77 4.65
N ARG A 135 3.44 6.11 5.58
CA ARG A 135 2.82 5.30 6.64
C ARG A 135 2.15 6.15 7.70
N HIS A 136 2.81 7.22 8.14
CA HIS A 136 2.34 8.09 9.22
C HIS A 136 2.51 9.56 8.87
N THR A 137 1.58 10.39 9.36
CA THR A 137 1.69 11.83 9.20
C THR A 137 2.79 12.34 10.13
N VAL A 138 3.67 13.19 9.60
CA VAL A 138 4.82 13.76 10.30
C VAL A 138 4.71 15.27 10.22
N ASP A 139 4.55 15.91 11.38
CA ASP A 139 4.37 17.36 11.44
C ASP A 139 5.65 18.13 11.12
N ALA A 140 6.81 17.61 11.54
CA ALA A 140 8.11 18.22 11.29
C ALA A 140 9.22 17.16 11.31
N CYS A 141 10.01 17.13 10.23
CA CYS A 141 11.22 16.33 10.09
C CYS A 141 12.24 17.07 9.21
N THR A 142 13.41 16.47 9.06
CA THR A 142 14.45 16.87 8.10
C THR A 142 14.91 15.63 7.33
N ILE A 143 15.82 15.82 6.37
CA ILE A 143 16.44 14.69 5.67
C ILE A 143 17.29 13.79 6.59
N GLU A 144 17.62 14.25 7.80
CA GLU A 144 18.47 13.51 8.72
C GLU A 144 17.74 12.42 9.49
N ASN A 145 16.47 12.67 9.82
CA ASN A 145 15.69 11.88 10.78
C ASN A 145 14.49 11.16 10.16
N ASP A 146 14.26 11.28 8.86
CA ASP A 146 13.18 10.60 8.13
C ASP A 146 13.63 10.10 6.74
N GLU A 147 12.84 9.23 6.11
CA GLU A 147 13.16 8.51 4.88
C GLU A 147 12.82 9.32 3.61
N LEU A 148 13.08 10.64 3.62
CA LEU A 148 12.67 11.56 2.56
C LEU A 148 13.26 11.24 1.18
N MET A 149 14.43 10.61 1.14
CA MET A 149 15.09 10.13 -0.08
C MET A 149 14.28 9.05 -0.82
N GLN A 150 13.26 8.49 -0.16
CA GLN A 150 12.29 7.65 -0.83
C GLN A 150 11.39 8.46 -1.76
N SER A 151 11.21 9.77 -1.64
CA SER A 151 10.36 10.57 -2.54
C SER A 151 11.13 11.76 -3.12
N MET A 152 11.78 11.53 -4.27
CA MET A 152 12.63 12.54 -4.95
C MET A 152 11.96 13.28 -6.11
N THR A 153 10.69 13.00 -6.40
CA THR A 153 9.94 13.68 -7.47
C THR A 153 9.48 15.07 -7.04
N PRO A 154 9.18 16.02 -7.94
CA PRO A 154 8.84 17.39 -7.54
C PRO A 154 7.38 17.54 -7.09
N HIS A 155 6.55 16.49 -7.18
CA HIS A 155 5.12 16.45 -6.87
C HIS A 155 4.77 16.67 -5.39
N LYS A 156 5.12 17.83 -4.86
CA LYS A 156 4.96 18.24 -3.47
C LYS A 156 4.95 19.77 -3.38
N MET A 157 4.64 20.29 -2.21
CA MET A 157 4.43 21.72 -2.00
C MET A 157 5.69 22.36 -1.39
N PHE A 158 6.18 23.46 -1.96
CA PHE A 158 7.38 24.17 -1.52
C PHE A 158 7.05 25.62 -1.17
N ARG A 159 7.51 26.11 -0.02
CA ARG A 159 7.34 27.50 0.38
C ARG A 159 8.11 28.39 -0.60
N ARG A 160 7.42 29.31 -1.29
CA ARG A 160 8.03 30.13 -2.35
C ARG A 160 9.22 30.96 -1.84
N ALA A 161 9.06 31.58 -0.67
CA ALA A 161 10.13 32.37 -0.05
C ALA A 161 11.39 31.52 0.24
N PHE A 162 11.22 30.25 0.63
CA PHE A 162 12.32 29.31 0.84
C PHE A 162 13.02 28.96 -0.48
N VAL A 163 12.25 28.68 -1.54
CA VAL A 163 12.77 28.43 -2.89
C VAL A 163 13.61 29.63 -3.38
N GLU A 164 13.10 30.85 -3.21
CA GLU A 164 13.79 32.10 -3.58
C GLU A 164 15.04 32.35 -2.75
N GLN A 165 14.93 32.25 -1.42
CA GLN A 165 16.03 32.47 -0.47
C GLN A 165 17.24 31.59 -0.77
N HIS A 166 17.01 30.32 -1.14
CA HIS A 166 18.07 29.36 -1.40
C HIS A 166 18.41 29.21 -2.88
N GLY A 167 17.80 29.99 -3.77
CA GLY A 167 18.05 29.95 -5.21
C GLY A 167 17.78 28.57 -5.82
N LEU A 168 16.76 27.86 -5.33
CA LEU A 168 16.44 26.52 -5.82
C LEU A 168 15.91 26.59 -7.25
N GLN A 169 16.57 25.89 -8.16
CA GLN A 169 16.19 25.84 -9.58
C GLN A 169 16.33 24.43 -10.12
N PHE A 170 15.41 24.04 -11.00
CA PHE A 170 15.62 22.86 -11.80
C PHE A 170 16.74 23.14 -12.78
N PRO A 171 17.58 22.15 -13.06
CA PRO A 171 18.49 22.29 -14.16
C PRO A 171 17.75 22.39 -15.50
N GLU A 172 18.28 23.21 -16.41
CA GLU A 172 17.68 23.46 -17.72
C GLU A 172 18.36 22.64 -18.83
N GLY A 173 17.58 22.18 -19.80
CA GLY A 173 18.03 21.32 -20.90
C GLY A 173 17.64 19.85 -20.73
N PRO A 174 18.03 18.96 -21.67
CA PRO A 174 17.77 17.53 -21.60
C PRO A 174 18.54 16.89 -20.43
N TRP A 175 18.03 17.02 -19.21
CA TRP A 175 18.72 16.61 -17.98
C TRP A 175 17.92 15.52 -17.26
N PHE A 176 18.41 14.27 -17.31
CA PHE A 176 17.82 13.19 -16.52
C PHE A 176 18.04 13.38 -15.02
N PHE A 177 17.02 13.21 -14.18
CA PHE A 177 17.06 13.46 -12.73
C PHE A 177 17.12 14.95 -12.34
N GLU A 178 16.56 15.82 -13.17
CA GLU A 178 16.38 17.24 -12.85
C GLU A 178 15.57 17.43 -11.56
N ASP A 179 14.60 16.56 -11.33
CA ASP A 179 13.77 16.54 -10.13
C ASP A 179 14.59 16.16 -8.89
N MET A 180 15.39 15.11 -8.96
CA MET A 180 16.24 14.67 -7.87
C MET A 180 17.26 15.75 -7.49
N PHE A 181 17.80 16.49 -8.46
CA PHE A 181 18.70 17.61 -8.20
C PHE A 181 18.00 18.75 -7.44
N PHE A 182 16.81 19.16 -7.89
CA PHE A 182 16.04 20.22 -7.22
C PHE A 182 15.58 19.80 -5.82
N VAL A 183 14.99 18.61 -5.69
CA VAL A 183 14.46 18.09 -4.43
C VAL A 183 15.58 17.76 -3.44
N GLY A 184 16.71 17.23 -3.92
CA GLY A 184 17.90 16.99 -3.09
C GLY A 184 18.42 18.28 -2.47
N ALA A 185 18.59 19.33 -3.28
CA ALA A 185 18.96 20.66 -2.78
C ALA A 185 17.95 21.21 -1.78
N ALA A 186 16.64 21.05 -2.05
CA ALA A 186 15.59 21.49 -1.14
C ALA A 186 15.68 20.78 0.21
N TYR A 187 15.80 19.46 0.22
CA TYR A 187 15.84 18.67 1.46
C TYR A 187 17.10 18.91 2.29
N LEU A 188 18.25 19.14 1.65
CA LEU A 188 19.50 19.48 2.34
C LEU A 188 19.47 20.87 2.98
N LYS A 189 18.55 21.75 2.57
CA LYS A 189 18.46 23.15 3.05
C LYS A 189 17.24 23.43 3.92
N ALA A 190 16.20 22.61 3.82
CA ALA A 190 14.97 22.81 4.56
C ALA A 190 15.18 22.55 6.06
N GLU A 191 14.73 23.49 6.88
CA GLU A 191 14.76 23.35 8.34
C GLU A 191 13.54 22.58 8.83
N ARG A 192 12.44 22.62 8.06
CA ARG A 192 11.21 21.91 8.41
C ARG A 192 10.50 21.34 7.20
N ILE A 193 10.35 20.03 7.22
CA ILE A 193 9.60 19.26 6.22
C ILE A 193 8.44 18.56 6.91
N SER A 194 7.26 18.55 6.29
CA SER A 194 6.10 17.82 6.80
C SER A 194 5.63 16.76 5.80
N VAL A 195 5.01 15.70 6.30
CA VAL A 195 4.47 14.60 5.50
C VAL A 195 3.01 14.36 5.89
N LEU A 196 2.09 14.62 4.97
CA LEU A 196 0.66 14.39 5.16
C LEU A 196 0.27 13.05 4.53
N THR A 197 -0.21 12.11 5.35
CA THR A 197 -0.50 10.73 4.91
C THR A 197 -1.95 10.32 5.02
N ASP A 198 -2.77 11.16 5.65
CA ASP A 198 -4.15 10.83 5.97
C ASP A 198 -5.09 10.92 4.75
N TYR A 199 -4.63 11.49 3.63
CA TYR A 199 -5.41 11.73 2.42
C TYR A 199 -4.52 11.60 1.18
N PRO A 200 -4.91 10.87 0.13
CA PRO A 200 -4.16 10.83 -1.10
C PRO A 200 -4.26 12.16 -1.84
N CYS A 201 -3.15 12.90 -1.85
CA CYS A 201 -3.08 14.24 -2.44
C CYS A 201 -2.77 14.21 -3.93
N TYR A 202 -1.98 13.23 -4.38
CA TYR A 202 -1.45 13.18 -5.73
C TYR A 202 -1.62 11.78 -6.34
N TYR A 203 -2.14 11.70 -7.55
CA TYR A 203 -2.38 10.43 -8.26
C TYR A 203 -1.51 10.36 -9.51
N TRP A 204 -0.57 9.41 -9.52
CA TRP A 204 0.22 9.08 -10.71
C TRP A 204 -0.58 8.21 -11.66
N MET A 205 -0.91 8.77 -12.82
CA MET A 205 -1.73 8.09 -13.81
C MET A 205 -0.86 7.47 -14.88
N LYS A 206 -1.27 6.29 -15.34
CA LYS A 206 -0.61 5.62 -16.46
C LYS A 206 -1.24 6.10 -17.76
N ARG A 207 -0.44 6.70 -18.63
CA ARG A 207 -0.85 7.02 -20.00
C ARG A 207 -1.12 5.75 -20.80
N ASP A 208 -2.15 5.78 -21.62
CA ASP A 208 -2.49 4.65 -22.51
C ASP A 208 -1.59 4.58 -23.76
N ASP A 209 -0.96 5.70 -24.14
CA ASP A 209 0.06 5.72 -25.20
C ASP A 209 1.43 5.13 -24.79
N GLY A 210 1.62 4.85 -23.49
CA GLY A 210 2.86 4.32 -22.95
C GLY A 210 4.05 5.27 -22.97
N GLY A 211 3.88 6.56 -23.28
CA GLY A 211 4.95 7.55 -23.30
C GLY A 211 5.48 7.85 -21.90
N ASN A 212 6.80 7.88 -21.72
CA ASN A 212 7.44 8.36 -20.50
C ASN A 212 8.89 8.76 -20.78
N ASN A 213 9.31 9.93 -20.31
CA ASN A 213 10.68 10.44 -20.42
C ASN A 213 11.75 9.44 -19.91
N THR A 214 11.41 8.61 -18.92
CA THR A 214 12.30 7.62 -18.31
C THR A 214 12.68 6.44 -19.23
N GLN A 215 11.99 6.25 -20.35
CA GLN A 215 12.27 5.15 -21.30
C GLN A 215 13.58 5.35 -22.06
N HIS A 216 14.02 6.60 -22.24
CA HIS A 216 15.23 6.93 -22.99
C HIS A 216 16.40 7.34 -22.09
N ARG A 217 16.38 6.94 -20.82
CA ARG A 217 17.31 7.41 -19.79
C ARG A 217 18.80 7.27 -20.11
N PHE A 218 19.19 6.28 -20.91
CA PHE A 218 20.58 6.06 -21.32
C PHE A 218 20.94 6.66 -22.67
N SER A 219 20.05 7.44 -23.29
CA SER A 219 20.43 8.21 -24.47
C SER A 219 21.57 9.18 -24.10
N PRO A 220 22.67 9.23 -24.87
CA PRO A 220 23.79 10.14 -24.62
C PRO A 220 23.36 11.61 -24.52
N ARG A 221 22.22 11.96 -25.14
CA ARG A 221 21.61 13.30 -25.06
C ARG A 221 21.34 13.74 -23.63
N PHE A 222 21.05 12.82 -22.71
CA PHE A 222 20.58 13.17 -21.36
C PHE A 222 21.65 13.11 -20.26
N GLY A 223 22.87 12.66 -20.58
CA GLY A 223 23.99 12.70 -19.63
C GLY A 223 23.79 11.89 -18.34
N PHE A 224 23.12 10.72 -18.39
CA PHE A 224 22.75 9.93 -17.20
C PHE A 224 23.84 9.85 -16.12
N TRP A 225 25.05 9.41 -16.48
CA TRP A 225 26.15 9.20 -15.54
C TRP A 225 26.68 10.51 -14.93
N ASP A 226 26.77 11.57 -15.73
CA ASP A 226 27.22 12.89 -15.27
C ASP A 226 26.18 13.54 -14.36
N ASN A 227 24.89 13.30 -14.60
CA ASN A 227 23.82 13.78 -13.74
C ASN A 227 23.82 13.05 -12.40
N VAL A 228 24.01 11.72 -12.39
CA VAL A 228 24.19 10.96 -11.14
C VAL A 228 25.40 11.49 -10.36
N ARG A 229 26.53 11.71 -11.03
CA ARG A 229 27.72 12.32 -10.40
C ARG A 229 27.41 13.67 -9.77
N THR A 230 26.68 14.51 -10.50
CA THR A 230 26.29 15.85 -10.03
C THR A 230 25.41 15.78 -8.77
N ILE A 231 24.44 14.85 -8.74
CA ILE A 231 23.59 14.62 -7.55
C ILE A 231 24.40 14.08 -6.37
N VAL A 232 25.30 13.13 -6.61
CA VAL A 232 26.17 12.57 -5.57
C VAL A 232 27.07 13.66 -4.98
N ARG A 233 27.65 14.52 -5.80
CA ARG A 233 28.46 15.65 -5.34
C ARG A 233 27.63 16.69 -4.59
N GLN A 234 26.41 16.98 -5.01
CA GLN A 234 25.50 17.84 -4.26
C GLN A 234 25.25 17.31 -2.83
N ILE A 235 25.05 15.99 -2.68
CA ILE A 235 24.90 15.37 -1.36
C ILE A 235 26.19 15.51 -0.56
N LYS A 236 27.35 15.23 -1.16
CA LYS A 236 28.65 15.34 -0.49
C LYS A 236 28.97 16.77 -0.05
N ASP A 237 28.66 17.76 -0.88
CA ASP A 237 28.87 19.18 -0.59
C ASP A 237 27.90 19.70 0.49
N GLY A 238 26.71 19.10 0.59
CA GLY A 238 25.69 19.45 1.59
C GLY A 238 25.79 18.68 2.91
N THR A 239 26.79 17.81 3.09
CA THR A 239 26.94 16.95 4.27
C THR A 239 28.40 16.81 4.69
N GLU A 240 28.66 16.27 5.87
CA GLU A 240 30.02 15.98 6.34
C GLU A 240 30.48 14.58 5.91
N ALA A 241 31.71 14.50 5.36
CA ALA A 241 32.32 13.23 5.01
C ALA A 241 32.66 12.42 6.26
N SER A 242 32.42 11.10 6.20
CA SER A 242 32.66 10.19 7.32
C SER A 242 32.88 8.76 6.83
N ASP A 243 33.69 8.01 7.56
CA ASP A 243 33.88 6.56 7.36
C ASP A 243 32.83 5.73 8.14
N ASP A 244 31.99 6.37 8.95
CA ASP A 244 30.87 5.71 9.63
C ASP A 244 29.75 5.38 8.63
N ILE A 245 29.37 4.10 8.55
CA ILE A 245 28.30 3.61 7.68
C ILE A 245 26.94 4.29 7.92
N ASP A 246 26.69 4.78 9.14
CA ASP A 246 25.43 5.40 9.55
C ASP A 246 25.46 6.93 9.53
N ALA A 247 26.61 7.52 9.17
CA ALA A 247 26.71 8.96 8.94
C ALA A 247 25.71 9.42 7.87
N LEU A 248 25.18 10.64 8.04
CA LEU A 248 24.17 11.21 7.15
C LEU A 248 24.55 11.09 5.67
N GLN A 249 25.77 11.53 5.32
CA GLN A 249 26.26 11.47 3.94
C GLN A 249 26.13 10.05 3.36
N ASN A 250 26.61 9.04 4.09
CA ASN A 250 26.61 7.65 3.62
C ASN A 250 25.19 7.08 3.53
N ARG A 251 24.29 7.42 4.46
CA ARG A 251 22.86 7.05 4.38
C ARG A 251 22.16 7.62 3.16
N LEU A 252 22.44 8.88 2.80
CA LEU A 252 21.87 9.51 1.60
C LEU A 252 22.45 8.90 0.33
N LEU A 253 23.77 8.72 0.28
CA LEU A 253 24.45 8.09 -0.85
C LEU A 253 24.06 6.63 -1.05
N HIS A 254 23.70 5.89 0.01
CA HIS A 254 23.22 4.52 -0.09
C HIS A 254 22.02 4.38 -1.03
N ARG A 255 21.06 5.32 -0.98
CA ARG A 255 19.91 5.31 -1.91
C ARG A 255 20.36 5.50 -3.36
N ASN A 256 21.28 6.44 -3.62
CA ASN A 256 21.83 6.67 -4.96
C ASN A 256 22.63 5.47 -5.46
N TYR A 257 23.48 4.89 -4.63
CA TYR A 257 24.26 3.70 -4.96
C TYR A 257 23.33 2.53 -5.26
N HIS A 258 22.36 2.26 -4.38
CA HIS A 258 21.44 1.13 -4.55
C HIS A 258 20.56 1.26 -5.81
N VAL A 259 20.00 2.44 -6.07
CA VAL A 259 19.02 2.61 -7.17
C VAL A 259 19.70 2.92 -8.51
N GLU A 260 20.77 3.73 -8.54
CA GLU A 260 21.32 4.23 -9.82
C GLU A 260 22.58 3.50 -10.28
N ILE A 261 23.30 2.89 -9.33
CA ILE A 261 24.53 2.14 -9.60
C ILE A 261 24.23 0.63 -9.59
N LEU A 262 23.82 0.08 -8.44
CA LEU A 262 23.63 -1.36 -8.26
C LEU A 262 22.51 -1.96 -9.08
N SER A 263 21.53 -1.17 -9.51
CA SER A 263 20.50 -1.61 -10.47
C SER A 263 21.13 -2.21 -11.75
N ARG A 264 22.33 -1.78 -12.14
CA ARG A 264 23.07 -2.35 -13.29
C ARG A 264 23.75 -3.69 -12.98
N ALA A 265 23.82 -4.07 -11.72
CA ALA A 265 24.38 -5.33 -11.23
C ALA A 265 23.30 -6.28 -10.66
N ARG A 266 22.01 -6.01 -10.89
CA ARG A 266 20.90 -6.83 -10.36
C ARG A 266 19.75 -7.03 -11.33
N GLU A 267 18.90 -7.99 -10.99
CA GLU A 267 17.64 -8.27 -11.68
C GLU A 267 16.59 -7.16 -11.47
N PRO A 268 15.71 -6.93 -12.47
CA PRO A 268 15.69 -7.59 -13.77
C PRO A 268 16.68 -6.99 -14.79
N GLU A 269 17.30 -5.85 -14.51
CA GLU A 269 17.96 -5.02 -15.52
C GLU A 269 19.17 -5.67 -16.18
N ILE A 270 20.09 -6.25 -15.39
CA ILE A 270 21.24 -6.98 -15.94
C ILE A 270 20.83 -8.20 -16.79
N LEU A 271 19.60 -8.69 -16.61
CA LEU A 271 19.06 -9.87 -17.30
C LEU A 271 18.12 -9.53 -18.48
N ARG A 272 17.81 -8.26 -18.72
CA ARG A 272 16.67 -7.86 -19.57
C ARG A 272 16.99 -7.72 -21.06
N GLU A 273 18.23 -7.39 -21.42
CA GLU A 273 18.58 -6.89 -22.76
C GLU A 273 19.93 -7.44 -23.27
N ASP A 274 20.31 -6.98 -24.47
CA ASP A 274 21.58 -7.24 -25.13
C ASP A 274 22.80 -7.20 -24.18
N PRO A 275 23.53 -8.31 -24.03
CA PRO A 275 24.67 -8.41 -23.12
C PRO A 275 25.75 -7.35 -23.37
N ALA A 276 25.95 -6.90 -24.61
CA ALA A 276 26.97 -5.89 -24.91
C ALA A 276 26.61 -4.54 -24.27
N GLN A 277 25.36 -4.08 -24.44
CA GLN A 277 24.87 -2.86 -23.79
C GLN A 277 24.86 -2.98 -22.26
N GLN A 278 24.52 -4.14 -21.71
CA GLN A 278 24.55 -4.35 -20.26
C GLN A 278 25.97 -4.29 -19.70
N ARG A 279 26.97 -4.86 -20.39
CA ARG A 279 28.38 -4.74 -20.00
C ARG A 279 28.87 -3.30 -20.02
N GLU A 280 28.51 -2.51 -21.04
CA GLU A 280 28.85 -1.09 -21.10
C GLU A 280 28.27 -0.32 -19.91
N ARG A 281 26.98 -0.54 -19.59
CA ARG A 281 26.30 0.10 -18.46
C ARG A 281 26.88 -0.35 -17.12
N PHE A 282 27.24 -1.63 -16.99
CA PHE A 282 27.89 -2.18 -15.80
C PHE A 282 29.26 -1.53 -15.57
N GLU A 283 30.08 -1.41 -16.61
CA GLU A 283 31.40 -0.75 -16.49
C GLU A 283 31.25 0.75 -16.19
N ALA A 284 30.26 1.43 -16.77
CA ALA A 284 29.98 2.82 -16.44
C ALA A 284 29.54 2.99 -14.97
N ALA A 285 28.67 2.10 -14.47
CA ALA A 285 28.26 2.07 -13.07
C ALA A 285 29.46 1.78 -12.15
N ARG A 286 30.31 0.81 -12.50
CA ARG A 286 31.53 0.47 -11.77
C ARG A 286 32.48 1.64 -11.65
N ARG A 287 32.78 2.35 -12.75
CA ARG A 287 33.65 3.54 -12.70
C ARG A 287 33.10 4.60 -11.76
N LEU A 288 31.80 4.89 -11.87
CA LEU A 288 31.16 5.88 -11.01
C LEU A 288 31.13 5.45 -9.53
N ALA A 289 30.92 4.16 -9.26
CA ALA A 289 31.01 3.58 -7.93
C ALA A 289 32.37 3.84 -7.27
N LEU A 290 33.45 3.50 -7.98
CA LEU A 290 34.83 3.63 -7.50
C LEU A 290 35.30 5.08 -7.37
N GLU A 291 34.80 5.98 -8.22
CA GLU A 291 35.23 7.38 -8.24
C GLU A 291 34.51 8.26 -7.22
N GLU A 292 33.22 8.03 -6.97
CA GLU A 292 32.39 8.98 -6.22
C GLU A 292 31.94 8.50 -4.84
N PHE A 293 31.84 7.19 -4.62
CA PHE A 293 31.26 6.61 -3.40
C PHE A 293 32.33 6.07 -2.45
N PRO A 294 32.32 6.47 -1.17
CA PRO A 294 33.26 5.94 -0.18
C PRO A 294 32.93 4.49 0.19
N PRO A 295 33.92 3.71 0.68
CA PRO A 295 33.73 2.34 1.16
C PRO A 295 32.56 2.14 2.12
N ALA A 296 32.36 3.08 3.04
CA ALA A 296 31.29 3.02 4.03
C ALA A 296 29.88 2.88 3.39
N VAL A 297 29.65 3.44 2.20
CA VAL A 297 28.37 3.31 1.49
C VAL A 297 28.07 1.86 1.12
N ARG A 298 29.06 1.13 0.58
CA ARG A 298 28.85 -0.29 0.22
C ARG A 298 28.86 -1.19 1.44
N GLU A 299 29.60 -0.85 2.49
CA GLU A 299 29.62 -1.61 3.75
C GLU A 299 28.30 -1.51 4.51
N GLY A 300 27.58 -0.39 4.35
CA GLY A 300 26.24 -0.20 4.89
C GLY A 300 25.12 -0.91 4.12
N LEU A 301 25.39 -1.58 3.00
CA LEU A 301 24.39 -2.31 2.21
C LEU A 301 23.94 -3.60 2.91
N PRO A 302 22.69 -4.05 2.64
CA PRO A 302 22.27 -5.41 3.00
C PRO A 302 23.14 -6.47 2.36
N VAL A 303 23.23 -7.64 3.01
CA VAL A 303 23.99 -8.85 2.63
C VAL A 303 24.14 -9.05 1.11
N VAL A 304 23.07 -9.37 0.39
CA VAL A 304 23.12 -9.68 -1.06
C VAL A 304 23.45 -8.43 -1.89
N SER A 305 23.04 -7.25 -1.46
CA SER A 305 23.40 -5.99 -2.13
C SER A 305 24.89 -5.66 -1.98
N ARG A 306 25.51 -6.01 -0.85
CA ARG A 306 26.97 -5.88 -0.66
C ARG A 306 27.74 -6.86 -1.55
N LEU A 307 27.28 -8.11 -1.67
CA LEU A 307 27.87 -9.05 -2.64
C LEU A 307 27.77 -8.52 -4.08
N ARG A 308 26.63 -7.93 -4.47
CA ARG A 308 26.50 -7.27 -5.79
C ARG A 308 27.47 -6.10 -5.96
N ALA A 309 27.68 -5.30 -4.91
CA ALA A 309 28.64 -4.21 -4.92
C ALA A 309 30.08 -4.71 -5.09
N GLU A 310 30.46 -5.78 -4.39
CA GLU A 310 31.77 -6.42 -4.53
C GLU A 310 32.00 -6.94 -5.95
N LEU A 311 31.02 -7.64 -6.54
CA LEU A 311 31.07 -8.12 -7.92
C LEU A 311 31.17 -6.95 -8.92
N LEU A 312 30.40 -5.88 -8.71
CA LEU A 312 30.44 -4.67 -9.52
C LEU A 312 31.81 -4.01 -9.47
N GLU A 313 32.36 -3.76 -8.28
CA GLU A 313 33.64 -3.07 -8.11
C GLU A 313 34.82 -3.91 -8.62
N ALA A 314 34.74 -5.24 -8.50
CA ALA A 314 35.69 -6.18 -9.08
C ALA A 314 35.64 -6.24 -10.62
N GLY A 315 34.57 -5.73 -11.26
CA GLY A 315 34.37 -5.85 -12.70
C GLY A 315 33.86 -7.23 -13.13
N ASP A 316 33.36 -8.04 -12.19
CA ASP A 316 32.86 -9.38 -12.46
C ASP A 316 31.40 -9.37 -12.94
N PHE A 317 31.23 -9.04 -14.21
CA PHE A 317 29.91 -9.04 -14.85
C PHE A 317 29.26 -10.43 -14.86
N ASP A 318 30.04 -11.48 -15.11
CA ASP A 318 29.50 -12.84 -15.24
C ASP A 318 29.02 -13.36 -13.89
N GLY A 319 29.75 -13.06 -12.80
CA GLY A 319 29.28 -13.33 -11.45
C GLY A 319 28.07 -12.51 -11.02
N ALA A 320 28.00 -11.23 -11.42
CA ALA A 320 26.80 -10.43 -11.18
C ALA A 320 25.57 -10.99 -11.92
N VAL A 321 25.72 -11.48 -13.16
CA VAL A 321 24.67 -12.15 -13.91
C VAL A 321 24.25 -13.45 -13.21
N ALA A 322 25.20 -14.31 -12.86
CA ALA A 322 24.93 -15.58 -12.19
C ALA A 322 24.15 -15.36 -10.87
N LEU A 323 24.60 -14.41 -10.04
CA LEU A 323 23.89 -14.06 -8.81
C LEU A 323 22.48 -13.53 -9.09
N ALA A 324 22.32 -12.66 -10.09
CA ALA A 324 21.01 -12.12 -10.46
C ALA A 324 20.03 -13.23 -10.92
N GLU A 325 20.52 -14.26 -11.63
CA GLU A 325 19.71 -15.42 -12.01
C GLU A 325 19.21 -16.18 -10.78
N ARG A 326 20.09 -16.46 -9.80
CA ARG A 326 19.71 -17.13 -8.54
C ARG A 326 18.76 -16.30 -7.70
N VAL A 327 19.05 -15.01 -7.51
CA VAL A 327 18.20 -14.12 -6.71
C VAL A 327 16.84 -13.91 -7.37
N ARG A 328 16.74 -13.88 -8.70
CA ARG A 328 15.45 -13.80 -9.42
C ARG A 328 14.54 -14.99 -9.09
N GLU A 329 15.07 -16.16 -8.75
CA GLU A 329 14.29 -17.34 -8.40
C GLU A 329 13.74 -17.30 -6.98
N VAL A 330 14.35 -16.52 -6.08
CA VAL A 330 13.88 -16.38 -4.69
C VAL A 330 12.44 -15.85 -4.66
N ARG A 331 11.59 -16.42 -3.81
CA ARG A 331 10.20 -16.01 -3.58
C ARG A 331 10.02 -15.63 -2.12
N ALA A 332 8.95 -14.92 -1.81
CA ALA A 332 8.52 -14.75 -0.42
C ALA A 332 7.25 -15.57 -0.18
N ARG A 333 7.14 -16.17 1.01
CA ARG A 333 5.96 -16.89 1.48
C ARG A 333 5.38 -16.17 2.68
N SER A 334 4.05 -16.03 2.70
CA SER A 334 3.31 -15.62 3.89
C SER A 334 2.60 -16.81 4.53
N THR A 335 2.57 -16.82 5.85
CA THR A 335 1.69 -17.65 6.67
C THR A 335 0.81 -16.72 7.50
N VAL A 336 -0.49 -16.99 7.53
CA VAL A 336 -1.47 -16.22 8.30
C VAL A 336 -2.14 -17.18 9.29
N GLY A 337 -2.05 -16.85 10.57
CA GLY A 337 -2.74 -17.57 11.63
C GLY A 337 -4.25 -17.40 11.58
N GLU A 338 -4.94 -17.83 12.64
CA GLU A 338 -6.40 -17.70 12.73
C GLU A 338 -6.83 -16.23 12.67
N LEU A 339 -7.65 -15.89 11.67
CA LEU A 339 -8.25 -14.58 11.53
C LEU A 339 -9.48 -14.46 12.42
N ARG A 340 -9.53 -13.40 13.22
CA ARG A 340 -10.65 -13.12 14.12
C ARG A 340 -10.90 -11.63 14.26
N TRP A 341 -12.09 -11.28 14.73
CA TRP A 341 -12.41 -9.90 15.12
C TRP A 341 -12.05 -9.67 16.58
N ALA A 342 -11.43 -8.53 16.87
CA ALA A 342 -11.13 -8.05 18.22
C ALA A 342 -11.23 -6.52 18.23
N ASP A 343 -12.10 -5.96 19.09
CA ASP A 343 -12.24 -4.51 19.31
C ASP A 343 -12.28 -3.66 18.02
N GLY A 344 -13.14 -4.03 17.08
CA GLY A 344 -13.31 -3.26 15.83
C GLY A 344 -12.45 -3.79 14.68
N ARG A 345 -11.44 -4.60 14.99
CA ARG A 345 -10.32 -4.88 14.09
C ARG A 345 -10.27 -6.34 13.68
N LEU A 346 -9.91 -6.59 12.43
CA LEU A 346 -9.56 -7.92 11.95
C LEU A 346 -8.09 -8.17 12.31
N VAL A 347 -7.83 -9.23 13.06
CA VAL A 347 -6.52 -9.54 13.61
C VAL A 347 -6.09 -10.97 13.28
N ALA A 348 -4.79 -11.15 13.00
CA ALA A 348 -4.16 -12.46 12.84
C ALA A 348 -2.64 -12.35 13.05
N ASP A 349 -2.00 -13.42 13.48
CA ASP A 349 -0.54 -13.50 13.44
C ASP A 349 -0.10 -13.72 11.99
N VAL A 350 0.97 -13.04 11.59
CA VAL A 350 1.52 -13.10 10.23
C VAL A 350 3.00 -13.38 10.30
N THR A 351 3.45 -14.28 9.45
CA THR A 351 4.85 -14.66 9.28
C THR A 351 5.23 -14.59 7.81
N LEU A 352 6.37 -13.97 7.50
CA LEU A 352 6.94 -13.83 6.17
C LEU A 352 8.37 -14.36 6.15
N GLU A 353 8.71 -15.12 5.12
CA GLU A 353 10.07 -15.65 4.91
C GLU A 353 10.42 -15.68 3.43
N LEU A 354 11.71 -15.86 3.13
CA LEU A 354 12.20 -16.06 1.77
C LEU A 354 12.42 -17.55 1.48
N LEU A 355 12.00 -17.98 0.29
CA LEU A 355 12.20 -19.32 -0.24
C LEU A 355 13.12 -19.26 -1.46
N ARG A 356 14.01 -20.23 -1.58
CA ARG A 356 14.82 -20.46 -2.79
C ARG A 356 13.93 -20.89 -3.97
N GLY A 357 14.53 -20.97 -5.16
CA GLY A 357 13.83 -21.37 -6.39
C GLY A 357 13.22 -22.78 -6.35
N ASP A 358 13.77 -23.67 -5.52
CA ASP A 358 13.29 -25.04 -5.28
C ASP A 358 12.17 -25.12 -4.23
N GLY A 359 11.79 -23.99 -3.61
CA GLY A 359 10.74 -23.90 -2.60
C GLY A 359 11.20 -24.13 -1.16
N GLU A 360 12.47 -24.47 -0.95
CA GLU A 360 13.05 -24.59 0.39
C GLU A 360 13.34 -23.21 1.01
N PRO A 361 13.37 -23.08 2.35
CA PRO A 361 13.75 -21.83 3.00
C PRO A 361 15.14 -21.35 2.57
N LEU A 362 15.28 -20.04 2.35
CA LEU A 362 16.59 -19.41 2.23
C LEU A 362 17.23 -19.31 3.62
N VAL A 363 18.43 -19.88 3.79
CA VAL A 363 19.07 -20.01 5.10
C VAL A 363 20.41 -19.29 5.18
N LEU A 364 20.84 -19.04 6.40
CA LEU A 364 22.22 -18.78 6.78
C LEU A 364 22.80 -20.06 7.38
N VAL A 365 24.06 -20.34 7.08
CA VAL A 365 24.79 -21.49 7.60
C VAL A 365 25.82 -21.01 8.61
N GLU A 366 25.85 -21.63 9.78
CA GLU A 366 26.84 -21.35 10.80
C GLU A 366 28.05 -22.28 10.64
N ARG A 367 29.25 -21.69 10.55
CA ARG A 367 30.53 -22.41 10.51
C ARG A 367 31.56 -21.60 11.29
N ASP A 368 32.25 -22.25 12.24
CA ASP A 368 33.29 -21.64 13.07
C ASP A 368 32.85 -20.36 13.80
N GLY A 369 31.59 -20.33 14.28
CA GLY A 369 31.01 -19.18 14.98
C GLY A 369 30.69 -17.98 14.07
N LYS A 370 30.79 -18.16 12.75
CA LYS A 370 30.42 -17.16 11.74
C LYS A 370 29.20 -17.59 10.94
N GLN A 371 28.46 -16.62 10.43
CA GLN A 371 27.32 -16.85 9.54
C GLN A 371 27.75 -16.70 8.08
N TRP A 372 27.22 -17.59 7.24
CA TRP A 372 27.52 -17.67 5.82
C TRP A 372 26.22 -17.67 5.03
N LEU A 373 26.22 -17.00 3.87
CA LEU A 373 25.07 -16.96 2.98
C LEU A 373 24.78 -18.37 2.44
N ASP A 374 23.51 -18.63 2.12
CA ASP A 374 23.04 -19.92 1.62
C ASP A 374 23.94 -20.44 0.47
N PRO A 375 24.61 -21.60 0.64
CA PRO A 375 25.47 -22.17 -0.39
C PRO A 375 24.74 -22.42 -1.70
N GLU A 376 23.44 -22.74 -1.63
CA GLU A 376 22.64 -22.98 -2.81
C GLU A 376 22.28 -21.67 -3.54
N LEU A 377 22.15 -20.55 -2.82
CA LEU A 377 22.01 -19.24 -3.46
C LEU A 377 23.29 -18.86 -4.21
N LEU A 378 24.46 -19.25 -3.69
CA LEU A 378 25.79 -18.99 -4.26
C LEU A 378 26.22 -19.99 -5.33
N ALA A 379 25.54 -21.13 -5.46
CA ALA A 379 25.90 -22.17 -6.41
C ALA A 379 25.98 -21.63 -7.85
N GLY A 380 27.17 -21.75 -8.45
CA GLY A 380 27.45 -21.26 -9.81
C GLY A 380 27.79 -19.77 -9.90
N VAL A 381 27.91 -19.05 -8.78
CA VAL A 381 28.40 -17.67 -8.75
C VAL A 381 29.92 -17.69 -8.56
N PRO A 382 30.72 -17.30 -9.59
CA PRO A 382 32.18 -17.27 -9.51
C PRO A 382 32.70 -16.48 -8.30
N GLY A 383 33.79 -16.95 -7.70
CA GLY A 383 34.45 -16.27 -6.57
C GLY A 383 33.73 -16.42 -5.23
N THR A 384 32.70 -17.26 -5.15
CA THR A 384 31.94 -17.53 -3.92
C THR A 384 32.01 -19.00 -3.49
N GLU A 385 32.97 -19.76 -4.03
CA GLU A 385 33.13 -21.20 -3.81
C GLU A 385 33.41 -21.55 -2.34
N ASP A 386 34.13 -20.68 -1.63
CA ASP A 386 34.41 -20.81 -0.19
C ASP A 386 33.25 -20.29 0.70
N GLY A 387 32.16 -19.83 0.08
CA GLY A 387 31.04 -19.15 0.73
C GLY A 387 31.27 -17.65 0.90
N TRP A 388 30.23 -16.95 1.36
CA TRP A 388 30.29 -15.51 1.58
C TRP A 388 29.79 -15.15 2.99
N GLU A 389 30.65 -14.49 3.78
CA GLU A 389 30.42 -14.21 5.21
C GLU A 389 29.34 -13.12 5.42
N VAL A 390 28.34 -13.44 6.24
CA VAL A 390 27.28 -12.52 6.65
C VAL A 390 27.68 -11.88 7.98
N ARG A 391 27.99 -10.57 7.94
CA ARG A 391 28.40 -9.80 9.14
C ARG A 391 27.21 -9.34 9.98
N ASP A 392 26.18 -8.81 9.31
CA ASP A 392 24.93 -8.38 9.93
C ASP A 392 23.75 -8.83 9.06
N PRO A 393 23.02 -9.89 9.46
CA PRO A 393 21.88 -10.37 8.70
C PRO A 393 20.67 -9.41 8.76
N PHE A 394 20.62 -8.51 9.74
CA PHE A 394 19.50 -7.61 9.99
C PHE A 394 19.65 -6.25 9.30
N ARG A 395 20.80 -5.95 8.68
CA ARG A 395 21.08 -4.65 8.05
C ARG A 395 20.00 -4.30 7.03
N LEU A 396 19.21 -3.26 7.36
CA LEU A 396 18.05 -2.76 6.61
C LEU A 396 17.02 -3.86 6.28
N ALA A 397 16.93 -4.90 7.10
CA ALA A 397 15.89 -5.91 6.97
C ALA A 397 14.59 -5.35 7.55
N TYR A 398 13.49 -5.47 6.80
CA TYR A 398 12.17 -5.05 7.26
C TYR A 398 11.06 -5.83 6.55
N ALA A 399 9.87 -5.78 7.13
CA ALA A 399 8.65 -6.16 6.43
C ALA A 399 7.49 -5.27 6.89
N GLU A 400 6.50 -5.13 6.03
CA GLU A 400 5.32 -4.33 6.30
C GLU A 400 4.09 -4.94 5.62
N LEU A 401 2.94 -4.75 6.24
CA LEU A 401 1.65 -5.09 5.67
C LEU A 401 1.06 -3.85 5.03
N VAL A 402 0.35 -4.03 3.91
CA VAL A 402 -0.33 -2.93 3.21
C VAL A 402 -1.66 -3.41 2.67
N VAL A 403 -2.66 -2.55 2.74
CA VAL A 403 -4.02 -2.80 2.24
C VAL A 403 -4.27 -1.90 1.04
N LYS A 404 -4.52 -2.50 -0.12
CA LYS A 404 -4.84 -1.81 -1.36
C LYS A 404 -6.35 -1.75 -1.55
N ASP A 405 -6.91 -0.59 -1.84
CA ASP A 405 -8.24 -0.56 -2.45
C ASP A 405 -8.14 -1.22 -3.84
N ARG A 406 -9.05 -2.14 -4.16
CA ARG A 406 -8.97 -2.86 -5.45
C ARG A 406 -9.37 -1.99 -6.62
N ASP A 407 -10.34 -1.10 -6.40
CA ASP A 407 -10.93 -0.27 -7.44
C ASP A 407 -10.32 1.13 -7.49
N ARG A 408 -9.72 1.55 -6.39
CA ARG A 408 -8.97 2.80 -6.27
C ARG A 408 -7.48 2.50 -6.18
N GLU A 409 -6.65 3.47 -6.50
CA GLU A 409 -5.19 3.27 -6.46
C GLU A 409 -4.59 3.59 -5.10
N ASP A 410 -5.42 3.53 -4.07
CA ASP A 410 -5.09 3.91 -2.70
C ASP A 410 -4.52 2.73 -1.92
N TRP A 411 -3.45 3.02 -1.18
CA TRP A 411 -2.74 2.07 -0.34
C TRP A 411 -2.76 2.56 1.09
N TRP A 412 -3.05 1.68 2.04
CA TRP A 412 -3.15 1.99 3.46
C TRP A 412 -2.33 1.04 4.31
N TYR A 413 -1.79 1.54 5.40
CA TYR A 413 -0.90 0.78 6.27
C TYR A 413 -1.68 0.35 7.51
N PRO A 414 -2.03 -0.94 7.66
CA PRO A 414 -2.63 -1.44 8.89
C PRO A 414 -1.68 -1.29 10.08
N GLU A 415 -2.27 -1.31 11.27
CA GLU A 415 -1.50 -1.37 12.51
C GLU A 415 -0.82 -2.75 12.61
N GLY A 416 0.34 -2.78 13.28
CA GLY A 416 1.14 -3.99 13.44
C GLY A 416 2.49 -3.87 12.76
N ASP A 417 3.53 -3.86 13.57
CA ASP A 417 4.90 -4.00 13.07
C ASP A 417 5.25 -5.48 12.91
N LEU A 418 6.05 -5.77 11.90
CA LEU A 418 6.64 -7.09 11.69
C LEU A 418 8.10 -7.03 12.15
N GLU A 419 8.43 -7.80 13.17
CA GLU A 419 9.78 -7.90 13.69
C GLU A 419 10.55 -8.96 12.90
N VAL A 420 11.76 -8.60 12.47
CA VAL A 420 12.67 -9.54 11.79
C VAL A 420 13.53 -10.26 12.83
N ARG A 421 13.49 -11.58 12.81
CA ARG A 421 14.26 -12.45 13.71
C ARG A 421 14.88 -13.63 12.98
N LEU A 422 15.91 -14.22 13.61
CA LEU A 422 16.47 -15.50 13.18
C LEU A 422 15.71 -16.65 13.84
N GLU A 423 15.29 -17.62 13.03
CA GLU A 423 14.71 -18.87 13.51
C GLU A 423 15.58 -20.07 13.12
N PRO A 424 15.76 -21.07 14.00
CA PRO A 424 16.47 -22.29 13.65
C PRO A 424 15.80 -23.04 12.48
N ALA A 425 16.61 -23.54 11.54
CA ALA A 425 16.18 -24.29 10.35
C ALA A 425 16.84 -25.68 10.24
N GLY A 426 17.36 -26.21 11.35
CA GLY A 426 18.11 -27.47 11.41
C GLY A 426 19.56 -27.27 11.88
N ALA A 427 20.33 -28.35 11.95
CA ALA A 427 21.69 -28.35 12.53
C ALA A 427 22.61 -27.31 11.86
N GLY A 428 22.95 -26.24 12.59
CA GLY A 428 23.81 -25.15 12.12
C GLY A 428 23.19 -24.27 11.03
N ARG A 429 21.86 -24.25 10.90
CA ARG A 429 21.15 -23.44 9.91
C ARG A 429 20.10 -22.57 10.58
N SER A 430 19.95 -21.34 10.09
CA SER A 430 18.93 -20.40 10.55
C SER A 430 18.32 -19.66 9.37
N ARG A 431 17.04 -19.32 9.43
CA ARG A 431 16.36 -18.49 8.42
C ARG A 431 15.95 -17.15 9.04
N LEU A 432 15.92 -16.10 8.21
CA LEU A 432 15.31 -14.83 8.63
C LEU A 432 13.81 -14.92 8.40
N VAL A 433 13.08 -14.49 9.42
CA VAL A 433 11.62 -14.49 9.44
C VAL A 433 11.14 -13.14 9.95
N ALA A 434 10.27 -12.50 9.20
CA ALA A 434 9.53 -11.33 9.66
C ALA A 434 8.18 -11.78 10.22
N SER A 435 7.92 -11.54 11.50
CA SER A 435 6.66 -11.96 12.13
C SER A 435 6.07 -10.88 13.02
N GLY A 436 4.75 -10.82 13.08
CA GLY A 436 4.01 -9.88 13.92
C GLY A 436 2.53 -10.09 13.78
N ARG A 437 1.74 -9.07 14.11
CA ARG A 437 0.28 -9.16 14.14
C ARG A 437 -0.32 -8.21 13.11
N LEU A 438 -1.11 -8.74 12.17
CA LEU A 438 -2.03 -7.94 11.37
C LEU A 438 -3.10 -7.34 12.30
N SER A 439 -3.32 -6.03 12.18
CA SER A 439 -4.42 -5.34 12.85
C SER A 439 -5.07 -4.34 11.87
N LEU A 440 -6.18 -4.77 11.25
CA LEU A 440 -6.91 -4.00 10.26
C LEU A 440 -8.18 -3.42 10.88
N ASP A 441 -8.20 -2.10 11.09
CA ASP A 441 -9.37 -1.34 11.55
C ASP A 441 -10.12 -0.69 10.37
N PRO A 442 -11.28 -1.20 9.93
CA PRO A 442 -12.00 -0.63 8.80
C PRO A 442 -12.54 0.79 9.04
N GLU A 443 -12.62 1.26 10.28
CA GLU A 443 -13.08 2.61 10.64
C GLU A 443 -11.95 3.64 10.67
N ARG A 444 -10.69 3.20 10.71
CA ARG A 444 -9.53 4.10 10.86
C ARG A 444 -8.40 3.88 9.86
N LEU A 445 -8.43 2.81 9.08
CA LEU A 445 -7.31 2.45 8.19
C LEU A 445 -7.01 3.50 7.11
N ALA A 446 -8.02 4.25 6.65
CA ALA A 446 -7.86 5.29 5.64
C ALA A 446 -7.35 6.61 6.23
N GLY A 447 -6.17 6.57 6.86
CA GLY A 447 -5.58 7.78 7.44
C GLY A 447 -6.34 8.30 8.66
N GLY A 448 -6.82 7.41 9.51
CA GLY A 448 -7.73 7.75 10.61
C GLY A 448 -9.20 7.87 10.21
N ARG A 449 -9.53 7.71 8.92
CA ARG A 449 -10.91 7.67 8.41
C ARG A 449 -11.37 6.25 8.09
N PRO A 450 -12.70 6.05 7.98
CA PRO A 450 -13.23 4.76 7.56
C PRO A 450 -12.85 4.44 6.12
N LEU A 451 -12.54 3.16 5.85
CA LEU A 451 -12.29 2.67 4.49
C LEU A 451 -13.48 2.98 3.58
N GLU A 452 -13.22 3.30 2.32
CA GLU A 452 -14.32 3.47 1.36
C GLU A 452 -15.06 2.16 1.09
N ARG A 453 -16.29 2.27 0.57
CA ARG A 453 -16.99 1.09 0.04
C ARG A 453 -16.17 0.49 -1.09
N GLY A 454 -15.87 -0.79 -0.98
CA GLY A 454 -14.76 -1.34 -1.76
C GLY A 454 -14.44 -2.77 -1.38
N VAL A 455 -13.62 -3.41 -2.20
CA VAL A 455 -12.83 -4.55 -1.75
C VAL A 455 -11.40 -4.08 -1.53
N HIS A 456 -10.85 -4.45 -0.39
CA HIS A 456 -9.52 -4.05 0.05
C HIS A 456 -8.63 -5.28 0.15
N ASP A 457 -7.62 -5.36 -0.71
CA ASP A 457 -6.69 -6.47 -0.86
C ASP A 457 -5.50 -6.33 0.09
N VAL A 458 -5.16 -7.38 0.84
CA VAL A 458 -4.03 -7.34 1.78
C VAL A 458 -2.76 -7.88 1.09
N TRP A 459 -1.69 -7.10 1.19
CA TRP A 459 -0.36 -7.35 0.64
C TRP A 459 0.68 -7.29 1.76
N ALA A 460 1.85 -7.85 1.49
CA ALA A 460 3.02 -7.71 2.32
C ALA A 460 4.24 -7.31 1.48
N PHE A 461 5.06 -6.43 2.02
CA PHE A 461 6.40 -6.16 1.54
C PHE A 461 7.40 -6.77 2.50
N VAL A 462 8.45 -7.37 1.97
CA VAL A 462 9.51 -7.98 2.77
C VAL A 462 10.84 -7.73 2.08
N GLN A 463 11.81 -7.24 2.85
CA GLN A 463 13.21 -7.13 2.46
C GLN A 463 14.05 -7.83 3.51
N LEU A 464 14.56 -9.02 3.17
CA LEU A 464 15.47 -9.77 4.04
C LEU A 464 16.77 -9.99 3.25
N LEU A 465 17.92 -9.79 3.91
CA LEU A 465 19.25 -9.98 3.30
C LEU A 465 19.49 -9.14 2.02
N GLY A 466 18.71 -8.08 1.76
CA GLY A 466 18.80 -7.30 0.51
C GLY A 466 18.01 -7.85 -0.67
N ILE A 467 17.13 -8.84 -0.43
CA ILE A 467 16.19 -9.37 -1.42
C ILE A 467 14.80 -8.86 -1.08
N ASP A 468 14.26 -7.98 -1.92
CA ASP A 468 12.92 -7.40 -1.75
C ASP A 468 11.83 -8.16 -2.50
N ARG A 469 10.67 -8.38 -1.88
CA ARG A 469 9.48 -8.97 -2.50
C ARG A 469 8.23 -8.24 -2.04
N MET A 470 7.32 -8.02 -2.99
CA MET A 470 5.92 -7.67 -2.73
C MET A 470 5.08 -8.89 -3.03
N VAL A 471 4.31 -9.35 -2.05
CA VAL A 471 3.50 -10.56 -2.15
C VAL A 471 2.08 -10.31 -1.71
N ARG A 472 1.14 -11.04 -2.31
CA ARG A 472 -0.23 -11.14 -1.80
C ARG A 472 -0.16 -11.83 -0.45
N LEU A 473 -0.87 -11.32 0.55
CA LEU A 473 -0.94 -12.01 1.83
C LEU A 473 -1.86 -13.23 1.69
N THR A 474 -1.29 -14.42 1.65
CA THR A 474 -1.98 -15.71 1.51
C THR A 474 -1.89 -16.54 2.79
N GLY A 475 -2.89 -17.39 3.03
CA GLY A 475 -2.90 -18.36 4.13
C GLY A 475 -3.59 -19.67 3.72
N ASP A 476 -3.80 -20.57 4.68
CA ASP A 476 -4.26 -21.95 4.44
C ASP A 476 -5.78 -22.07 4.22
N GLY A 477 -6.49 -20.95 4.07
CA GLY A 477 -7.93 -20.94 3.85
C GLY A 477 -8.35 -21.38 2.46
N THR A 478 -9.61 -21.82 2.33
CA THR A 478 -10.15 -22.25 1.03
C THR A 478 -10.35 -21.04 0.10
N PRO A 479 -9.77 -21.04 -1.11
CA PRO A 479 -9.98 -19.95 -2.07
C PRO A 479 -11.46 -19.70 -2.37
N GLY A 480 -11.87 -18.44 -2.32
CA GLY A 480 -13.27 -18.01 -2.50
C GLY A 480 -14.15 -18.14 -1.26
N ALA A 481 -13.65 -18.73 -0.15
CA ALA A 481 -14.39 -18.87 1.09
C ALA A 481 -14.14 -17.68 2.04
N PRO A 482 -15.02 -17.46 3.05
CA PRO A 482 -14.75 -16.54 4.14
C PRO A 482 -13.42 -16.86 4.83
N ALA A 483 -12.74 -15.82 5.30
CA ALA A 483 -11.48 -15.94 6.02
C ALA A 483 -11.69 -15.81 7.53
N ALA A 484 -12.73 -15.09 7.94
CA ALA A 484 -13.29 -15.06 9.28
C ALA A 484 -14.79 -14.75 9.19
N GLY A 485 -15.48 -14.79 10.33
CA GLY A 485 -16.89 -14.36 10.40
C GLY A 485 -17.08 -12.90 9.95
N PRO A 486 -18.27 -12.52 9.47
CA PRO A 486 -18.59 -11.13 9.14
C PRO A 486 -18.62 -10.25 10.39
N ALA A 487 -18.25 -8.97 10.26
CA ALA A 487 -18.42 -7.97 11.31
C ALA A 487 -19.16 -6.72 10.83
N LEU A 488 -19.76 -6.01 11.78
CA LEU A 488 -20.30 -4.67 11.57
C LEU A 488 -19.32 -3.65 12.18
N THR A 489 -18.78 -2.78 11.34
CA THR A 489 -17.81 -1.73 11.71
C THR A 489 -18.32 -0.39 11.16
N GLY A 490 -18.54 0.60 12.02
CA GLY A 490 -18.99 1.94 11.61
C GLY A 490 -20.36 1.93 10.91
N GLY A 491 -21.24 0.99 11.27
CA GLY A 491 -22.53 0.79 10.61
C GLY A 491 -22.46 0.13 9.22
N ARG A 492 -21.29 -0.39 8.82
CA ARG A 492 -21.04 -1.04 7.53
C ARG A 492 -20.63 -2.49 7.71
N LEU A 493 -21.02 -3.33 6.77
CA LEU A 493 -20.70 -4.75 6.79
C LEU A 493 -19.28 -4.97 6.25
N ALA A 494 -18.43 -5.62 7.04
CA ALA A 494 -17.06 -5.97 6.73
C ALA A 494 -16.93 -7.51 6.62
N LEU A 495 -16.56 -8.00 5.44
CA LEU A 495 -16.48 -9.43 5.11
C LEU A 495 -15.04 -9.82 4.74
N PRO A 496 -14.27 -10.41 5.66
CA PRO A 496 -12.94 -10.92 5.36
C PRO A 496 -13.07 -12.25 4.61
N TYR A 497 -12.38 -12.39 3.49
CA TYR A 497 -12.46 -13.59 2.64
C TYR A 497 -11.15 -13.86 1.90
N TRP A 498 -10.97 -15.12 1.50
CA TRP A 498 -9.88 -15.53 0.62
C TRP A 498 -10.34 -15.38 -0.83
N THR A 499 -9.61 -14.63 -1.65
CA THR A 499 -9.92 -14.53 -3.09
C THR A 499 -9.76 -15.87 -3.79
N GLY A 500 -10.20 -15.98 -5.06
CA GLY A 500 -9.98 -17.19 -5.86
C GLY A 500 -8.49 -17.55 -6.04
N SER A 501 -7.59 -16.61 -5.78
CA SER A 501 -6.13 -16.82 -5.78
C SER A 501 -5.52 -17.06 -4.38
N GLY A 502 -6.35 -17.21 -3.35
CA GLY A 502 -5.90 -17.43 -1.97
C GLY A 502 -5.40 -16.18 -1.23
N GLN A 503 -5.52 -14.98 -1.81
CA GLN A 503 -5.17 -13.72 -1.15
C GLN A 503 -6.24 -13.29 -0.15
N LEU A 504 -5.84 -12.80 1.03
CA LEU A 504 -6.75 -12.18 1.99
C LEU A 504 -7.28 -10.84 1.45
N ALA A 505 -8.59 -10.67 1.49
CA ALA A 505 -9.27 -9.43 1.16
C ALA A 505 -10.37 -9.12 2.16
N LEU A 506 -10.68 -7.84 2.32
CA LEU A 506 -11.78 -7.33 3.12
C LEU A 506 -12.80 -6.62 2.21
N ASP A 507 -14.01 -7.13 2.13
CA ASP A 507 -15.11 -6.44 1.46
C ASP A 507 -15.85 -5.52 2.44
N VAL A 508 -15.90 -4.23 2.13
CA VAL A 508 -16.65 -3.24 2.88
C VAL A 508 -17.85 -2.81 2.05
N ASP A 509 -19.04 -3.27 2.42
CA ASP A 509 -20.33 -2.81 1.90
C ASP A 509 -20.56 -2.96 0.36
N GLN A 510 -19.78 -3.75 -0.39
CA GLN A 510 -19.76 -3.66 -1.86
C GLN A 510 -20.08 -4.95 -2.65
N ARG A 511 -19.29 -6.03 -2.56
CA ARG A 511 -19.24 -7.06 -3.65
C ARG A 511 -19.59 -8.48 -3.26
N GLN A 512 -19.19 -8.96 -2.09
CA GLN A 512 -19.44 -10.31 -1.61
C GLN A 512 -20.88 -10.39 -1.13
N ARG A 513 -21.64 -11.16 -1.89
CA ARG A 513 -23.08 -11.33 -1.74
C ARG A 513 -23.43 -12.62 -1.02
N ARG A 514 -22.44 -13.51 -0.84
CA ARG A 514 -22.60 -14.82 -0.22
C ARG A 514 -21.96 -14.80 1.16
N LEU A 515 -22.79 -15.05 2.16
CA LEU A 515 -22.33 -15.46 3.48
C LEU A 515 -21.97 -16.95 3.37
N GLY A 516 -20.77 -17.36 3.81
CA GLY A 516 -20.31 -18.75 3.65
C GLY A 516 -21.10 -19.75 4.50
N SER A 517 -20.78 -21.04 4.38
CA SER A 517 -21.37 -22.13 5.18
C SER A 517 -21.20 -21.92 6.69
N ASP A 518 -20.10 -21.29 7.10
CA ASP A 518 -19.75 -21.10 8.52
C ASP A 518 -20.74 -20.15 9.23
N THR A 519 -21.39 -19.27 8.46
CA THR A 519 -22.52 -18.45 8.95
C THR A 519 -23.74 -19.31 9.31
N ALA A 520 -23.93 -20.45 8.68
CA ALA A 520 -25.00 -21.40 9.02
C ALA A 520 -24.64 -22.25 10.25
N ASP A 521 -23.37 -22.65 10.38
CA ASP A 521 -22.88 -23.42 11.54
C ASP A 521 -22.80 -22.55 12.81
N ALA A 522 -22.42 -21.27 12.71
CA ALA A 522 -22.49 -20.30 13.80
C ALA A 522 -23.94 -19.90 14.16
N ALA A 523 -24.88 -20.01 13.23
CA ALA A 523 -26.31 -19.81 13.49
C ALA A 523 -26.98 -21.05 14.14
N ALA A 524 -26.31 -22.21 14.16
CA ALA A 524 -26.87 -23.45 14.68
C ALA A 524 -26.79 -23.58 16.22
N ALA A 525 -26.04 -22.71 16.90
CA ALA A 525 -25.84 -22.76 18.34
C ALA A 525 -26.65 -21.68 19.08
N ASN A 526 -27.98 -21.81 19.20
CA ASN A 526 -28.67 -21.13 20.30
C ASN A 526 -30.03 -21.75 20.70
N THR A 527 -30.13 -22.16 21.97
CA THR A 527 -31.33 -22.67 22.62
C THR A 527 -31.68 -21.78 23.83
N ALA A 528 -31.96 -20.51 23.58
CA ALA A 528 -32.47 -19.61 24.63
C ALA A 528 -33.86 -19.10 24.24
N ARG A 529 -34.85 -19.43 25.08
CA ARG A 529 -36.23 -18.97 24.97
C ARG A 529 -36.36 -17.55 25.52
N GLY A 530 -36.98 -16.68 24.73
CA GLY A 530 -37.79 -15.57 25.24
C GLY A 530 -37.12 -14.21 25.30
N GLU A 531 -37.05 -13.52 24.16
CA GLU A 531 -37.38 -12.10 23.98
C GLU A 531 -37.30 -11.74 22.47
N ARG A 532 -37.78 -10.57 22.06
CA ARG A 532 -38.05 -10.19 20.65
C ARG A 532 -36.79 -9.82 19.84
N SER A 533 -35.71 -10.56 20.00
CA SER A 533 -34.48 -10.43 19.23
C SER A 533 -33.92 -11.81 18.89
N LEU A 534 -33.24 -11.92 17.75
CA LEU A 534 -32.52 -13.13 17.36
C LEU A 534 -31.03 -12.82 17.34
N PRO A 535 -30.19 -13.52 18.12
CA PRO A 535 -28.75 -13.42 17.98
C PRO A 535 -28.38 -13.94 16.60
N LEU A 536 -27.83 -13.06 15.77
CA LEU A 536 -27.25 -13.41 14.49
C LEU A 536 -25.75 -13.70 14.69
N PRO A 537 -25.15 -14.55 13.84
CA PRO A 537 -23.74 -14.92 13.90
C PRO A 537 -22.79 -13.79 13.40
N TYR A 538 -23.02 -12.57 13.85
CA TYR A 538 -22.09 -11.46 13.65
C TYR A 538 -21.39 -11.20 14.97
N VAL A 539 -20.07 -11.13 14.93
CA VAL A 539 -19.31 -10.52 16.02
C VAL A 539 -19.42 -9.02 15.77
N ALA A 540 -20.23 -8.33 16.58
CA ALA A 540 -20.23 -6.87 16.55
C ALA A 540 -18.89 -6.41 17.11
N ALA A 541 -18.20 -5.58 16.35
CA ALA A 541 -16.83 -5.23 16.68
C ALA A 541 -16.76 -4.06 17.69
N THR A 542 -17.88 -3.60 18.28
CA THR A 542 -17.87 -2.55 19.31
C THR A 542 -18.88 -2.81 20.43
N ALA A 543 -18.41 -2.67 21.67
CA ALA A 543 -19.27 -2.50 22.84
C ALA A 543 -19.92 -1.11 22.77
N GLY A 544 -21.04 -0.96 22.07
CA GLY A 544 -21.58 0.38 21.82
C GLY A 544 -22.95 0.51 21.16
N GLY A 545 -23.85 -0.47 21.31
CA GLY A 545 -25.32 -0.32 21.35
C GLY A 545 -26.11 0.43 20.25
N THR A 546 -25.48 1.01 19.23
CA THR A 546 -26.19 1.81 18.21
C THR A 546 -26.69 0.90 17.08
N PRO A 547 -28.02 0.84 16.80
CA PRO A 547 -28.56 -0.06 15.78
C PRO A 547 -28.22 0.38 14.34
N ALA A 548 -27.68 -0.52 13.51
CA ALA A 548 -27.50 -0.31 12.08
C ALA A 548 -28.73 -0.76 11.29
N ARG A 549 -29.19 0.04 10.32
CA ARG A 549 -30.33 -0.35 9.47
C ARG A 549 -29.88 -1.25 8.33
N VAL A 550 -30.44 -2.45 8.27
CA VAL A 550 -30.18 -3.44 7.21
C VAL A 550 -31.50 -3.82 6.53
N LYS A 551 -31.47 -4.06 5.22
CA LYS A 551 -32.65 -4.58 4.51
C LYS A 551 -32.64 -6.10 4.58
N VAL A 552 -33.75 -6.69 4.97
CA VAL A 552 -33.91 -8.15 5.03
C VAL A 552 -35.18 -8.56 4.30
N THR A 553 -35.18 -9.77 3.76
CA THR A 553 -36.33 -10.33 3.07
C THR A 553 -37.02 -11.34 3.97
N VAL A 554 -38.27 -11.07 4.35
CA VAL A 554 -39.12 -11.98 5.11
C VAL A 554 -40.16 -12.55 4.15
N ALA A 555 -40.01 -13.82 3.78
CA ALA A 555 -40.71 -14.45 2.65
C ALA A 555 -40.53 -13.66 1.34
N ALA A 556 -41.56 -12.94 0.89
CA ALA A 556 -41.51 -12.08 -0.30
C ALA A 556 -41.39 -10.58 0.04
N LEU A 557 -41.42 -10.22 1.33
CA LEU A 557 -41.43 -8.83 1.79
C LEU A 557 -40.02 -8.37 2.14
N THR A 558 -39.55 -7.31 1.48
CA THR A 558 -38.33 -6.61 1.91
C THR A 558 -38.68 -5.59 2.99
N VAL A 559 -38.04 -5.69 4.15
CA VAL A 559 -38.24 -4.79 5.29
C VAL A 559 -36.91 -4.21 5.76
N GLU A 560 -36.95 -2.98 6.28
CA GLU A 560 -35.84 -2.47 7.07
C GLU A 560 -35.87 -3.12 8.45
N ALA A 561 -34.72 -3.64 8.85
CA ALA A 561 -34.46 -4.23 10.15
C ALA A 561 -33.31 -3.47 10.82
N GLU A 562 -33.21 -3.60 12.13
CA GLU A 562 -32.13 -3.06 12.94
C GLU A 562 -31.18 -4.20 13.32
N LEU A 563 -29.89 -4.01 13.11
CA LEU A 563 -28.83 -4.87 13.61
C LEU A 563 -28.20 -4.18 14.83
N ILE A 564 -28.29 -4.78 16.01
CA ILE A 564 -27.85 -4.15 17.27
C ILE A 564 -26.55 -4.80 17.73
N GLY A 565 -25.52 -3.99 18.02
CA GLY A 565 -24.21 -4.47 18.47
C GLY A 565 -24.15 -4.83 19.95
N GLY A 566 -23.33 -5.84 20.29
CA GLY A 566 -23.04 -6.40 21.62
C GLY A 566 -21.90 -7.45 21.53
N THR A 567 -21.85 -8.45 22.42
CA THR A 567 -20.93 -9.62 22.26
C THR A 567 -21.31 -10.52 21.08
N THR A 568 -22.55 -10.40 20.60
CA THR A 568 -23.13 -10.96 19.38
C THR A 568 -24.04 -9.90 18.78
N ALA A 569 -24.19 -9.81 17.45
CA ALA A 569 -25.18 -8.88 16.89
C ALA A 569 -26.59 -9.46 16.91
N GLU A 570 -27.60 -8.65 17.23
CA GLU A 570 -29.00 -9.06 17.24
C GLU A 570 -29.78 -8.49 16.04
N LEU A 571 -30.56 -9.33 15.33
CA LEU A 571 -31.53 -8.84 14.35
C LEU A 571 -32.82 -8.44 15.05
N ARG A 572 -33.27 -7.23 14.79
CA ARG A 572 -34.59 -6.74 15.17
C ARG A 572 -35.38 -6.38 13.91
N LEU A 573 -36.46 -7.12 13.67
CA LEU A 573 -37.44 -6.80 12.64
C LEU A 573 -38.49 -5.80 13.15
N PRO A 574 -39.20 -5.09 12.25
CA PRO A 574 -40.37 -4.31 12.61
C PRO A 574 -41.41 -5.17 13.32
N GLY A 575 -42.04 -4.63 14.37
CA GLY A 575 -43.06 -5.35 15.14
C GLY A 575 -44.33 -5.71 14.36
N ARG A 576 -44.54 -5.08 13.19
CA ARG A 576 -45.59 -5.44 12.23
C ARG A 576 -44.99 -5.73 10.86
N LEU A 577 -45.39 -6.85 10.29
CA LEU A 577 -45.04 -7.30 8.95
C LEU A 577 -46.32 -7.49 8.17
N LYS A 578 -46.40 -6.95 6.95
CA LYS A 578 -47.56 -7.15 6.05
C LYS A 578 -47.53 -8.56 5.44
N LEU A 579 -47.59 -9.57 6.29
CA LEU A 579 -47.54 -10.99 5.95
C LEU A 579 -48.72 -11.72 6.62
N PRO A 580 -49.25 -12.78 5.98
CA PRO A 580 -50.31 -13.58 6.58
C PRO A 580 -49.81 -14.31 7.83
N THR A 581 -50.74 -14.74 8.68
CA THR A 581 -50.45 -15.58 9.84
C THR A 581 -49.69 -16.83 9.40
N GLY A 582 -48.52 -17.07 9.97
CA GLY A 582 -47.67 -18.18 9.57
C GLY A 582 -46.20 -17.97 9.91
N ARG A 583 -45.38 -18.94 9.50
CA ARG A 583 -43.94 -18.95 9.69
C ARG A 583 -43.26 -18.63 8.37
N HIS A 584 -42.45 -17.57 8.36
CA HIS A 584 -41.87 -16.99 7.14
C HIS A 584 -40.35 -16.99 7.20
N PRO A 585 -39.63 -17.47 6.17
CA PRO A 585 -38.17 -17.43 6.17
C PRO A 585 -37.67 -15.99 6.17
N VAL A 586 -36.74 -15.67 7.05
CA VAL A 586 -36.00 -14.41 7.07
C VAL A 586 -34.66 -14.66 6.41
N LYS A 587 -34.44 -13.99 5.30
CA LYS A 587 -33.21 -14.03 4.51
C LYS A 587 -32.54 -12.68 4.58
N LEU A 588 -31.23 -12.70 4.70
CA LEU A 588 -30.46 -11.51 4.41
C LEU A 588 -30.34 -11.37 2.89
N PRO A 589 -29.97 -10.19 2.39
CA PRO A 589 -29.77 -10.01 0.97
C PRO A 589 -28.82 -11.09 0.44
N LYS A 590 -29.31 -11.89 -0.52
CA LYS A 590 -28.51 -12.82 -1.34
C LYS A 590 -27.99 -14.05 -0.57
N THR A 591 -28.67 -14.44 0.50
CA THR A 591 -28.51 -15.74 1.16
C THR A 591 -29.47 -16.78 0.58
N ASP A 592 -28.97 -17.97 0.24
CA ASP A 592 -29.82 -19.05 -0.27
C ASP A 592 -30.64 -19.71 0.85
N ALA A 593 -30.04 -19.83 2.04
CA ALA A 593 -30.69 -20.32 3.25
C ALA A 593 -31.29 -19.17 4.10
N PRO A 594 -32.41 -19.42 4.82
CA PRO A 594 -32.91 -18.48 5.83
C PRO A 594 -31.95 -18.42 7.03
N VAL A 595 -31.69 -17.20 7.51
CA VAL A 595 -30.94 -16.98 8.76
C VAL A 595 -31.84 -17.02 10.00
N ALA A 596 -33.15 -16.95 9.80
CA ALA A 596 -34.16 -17.09 10.84
C ALA A 596 -35.53 -17.39 10.21
N TYR A 597 -36.55 -17.59 11.05
CA TYR A 597 -37.95 -17.60 10.64
C TYR A 597 -38.76 -16.61 11.50
N ALA A 598 -39.53 -15.76 10.84
CA ALA A 598 -40.47 -14.84 11.46
C ALA A 598 -41.81 -15.54 11.66
N VAL A 599 -42.26 -15.66 12.90
CA VAL A 599 -43.60 -16.15 13.23
C VAL A 599 -44.52 -14.94 13.33
N VAL A 600 -45.44 -14.82 12.37
CA VAL A 600 -46.36 -13.69 12.24
C VAL A 600 -47.78 -14.17 12.56
N ARG A 601 -48.55 -13.36 13.27
CA ARG A 601 -49.99 -13.55 13.49
C ARG A 601 -50.71 -12.24 13.29
N ASP A 602 -51.68 -12.22 12.37
CA ASP A 602 -52.51 -11.06 12.05
C ASP A 602 -51.67 -9.81 11.74
N GLY A 603 -50.56 -10.02 11.02
CA GLY A 603 -49.58 -8.98 10.66
C GLY A 603 -48.65 -8.53 11.79
N ALA A 604 -48.79 -9.06 13.01
CA ALA A 604 -47.86 -8.80 14.12
C ALA A 604 -46.74 -9.85 14.15
N LEU A 605 -45.49 -9.40 14.26
CA LEU A 605 -44.36 -10.28 14.48
C LEU A 605 -44.37 -10.75 15.94
N LEU A 606 -44.60 -12.05 16.16
CA LEU A 606 -44.66 -12.63 17.50
C LEU A 606 -43.26 -12.98 18.02
N ARG A 607 -42.44 -13.61 17.18
CA ARG A 607 -41.06 -14.00 17.49
C ARG A 607 -40.23 -14.28 16.24
N LEU A 608 -38.93 -14.27 16.42
CA LEU A 608 -37.94 -14.78 15.48
C LEU A 608 -37.41 -16.12 16.01
N GLU A 609 -37.28 -17.10 15.13
CA GLU A 609 -36.75 -18.43 15.44
C GLU A 609 -35.47 -18.68 14.65
N GLY A 610 -34.45 -19.27 15.27
CA GLY A 610 -33.22 -19.63 14.56
C GLY A 610 -33.48 -20.64 13.44
N PRO A 611 -32.54 -20.80 12.49
CA PRO A 611 -32.72 -21.66 11.32
C PRO A 611 -32.87 -23.14 11.68
N ALA A 612 -32.46 -23.55 12.89
CA ALA A 612 -32.63 -24.90 13.44
C ALA A 612 -34.03 -25.23 14.01
N HIS A 613 -35.01 -24.31 13.96
CA HIS A 613 -36.37 -24.61 14.41
C HIS A 613 -37.14 -25.34 13.30
N GLU A 614 -37.62 -26.56 13.53
CA GLU A 614 -38.59 -27.22 12.62
C GLU A 614 -40.00 -27.09 13.20
N SER A 615 -40.90 -26.46 12.45
CA SER A 615 -42.31 -26.32 12.83
C SER A 615 -43.03 -27.66 12.65
N GLY A 616 -43.23 -28.41 13.74
CA GLY A 616 -44.04 -29.65 13.71
C GLY A 616 -43.80 -30.63 14.86
N ALA A 617 -42.71 -30.52 15.61
CA ALA A 617 -42.41 -31.44 16.71
C ALA A 617 -43.06 -31.01 18.04
N GLY A 618 -44.40 -31.03 18.08
CA GLY A 618 -45.10 -31.12 19.36
C GLY A 618 -44.98 -32.54 19.91
N ARG A 619 -43.98 -32.85 20.74
CA ARG A 619 -44.05 -33.99 21.67
C ARG A 619 -43.41 -33.67 23.02
N ARG A 620 -44.18 -33.98 24.06
CA ARG A 620 -43.85 -33.82 25.48
C ARG A 620 -42.72 -34.79 25.84
N LEU A 621 -41.81 -34.34 26.68
CA LEU A 621 -40.63 -35.03 27.22
C LEU A 621 -40.95 -36.30 28.06
N LEU A 622 -42.18 -36.82 28.05
CA LEU A 622 -42.57 -38.00 28.83
C LEU A 622 -42.63 -39.31 28.04
N ASP A 623 -42.46 -39.28 26.71
CA ASP A 623 -42.48 -40.50 25.89
C ASP A 623 -41.06 -41.03 25.54
N ALA A 624 -40.00 -40.32 25.95
CA ALA A 624 -38.61 -40.78 25.81
C ALA A 624 -38.19 -41.80 26.90
N VAL A 625 -39.16 -42.43 27.57
CA VAL A 625 -38.95 -43.61 28.42
C VAL A 625 -39.22 -44.92 27.66
N ALA A 626 -39.65 -44.87 26.39
CA ALA A 626 -40.23 -46.07 25.76
C ALA A 626 -39.76 -46.41 24.35
N ASP A 627 -38.47 -46.31 23.98
CA ASP A 627 -37.96 -47.22 22.93
C ASP A 627 -36.44 -47.44 22.80
N ASN A 628 -35.74 -47.71 23.90
CA ASN A 628 -34.35 -48.15 23.80
C ASN A 628 -34.29 -49.65 23.38
N ARG A 629 -33.71 -49.94 22.19
CA ARG A 629 -33.54 -51.30 21.66
C ARG A 629 -32.74 -52.23 22.59
N GLN A 630 -31.84 -51.69 23.43
CA GLN A 630 -31.13 -52.49 24.43
C GLN A 630 -32.04 -52.91 25.61
N VAL A 631 -33.04 -52.10 25.97
CA VAL A 631 -34.01 -52.39 27.04
C VAL A 631 -35.02 -53.45 26.61
N ARG A 632 -35.42 -53.50 25.33
CA ARG A 632 -36.26 -54.60 24.79
C ARG A 632 -35.56 -55.96 24.83
N ARG A 633 -34.23 -55.99 24.73
CA ARG A 633 -33.44 -57.24 24.74
C ARG A 633 -33.27 -57.82 26.15
N VAL A 634 -33.25 -56.95 27.17
CA VAL A 634 -33.19 -57.36 28.59
C VAL A 634 -34.57 -57.76 29.12
N ARG A 635 -35.65 -57.03 28.78
CA ARG A 635 -37.04 -57.38 29.18
C ARG A 635 -37.59 -58.69 28.58
N ARG A 636 -37.05 -59.17 27.45
CA ARG A 636 -37.39 -60.51 26.92
C ARG A 636 -36.68 -61.66 27.64
N ARG A 637 -35.59 -61.38 28.38
CA ARG A 637 -34.77 -62.42 29.05
C ARG A 637 -35.08 -62.58 30.54
N LEU A 638 -35.71 -61.59 31.15
CA LEU A 638 -36.13 -61.61 32.55
C LEU A 638 -37.62 -61.29 32.57
N GLY A 639 -38.45 -62.33 32.42
CA GLY A 639 -39.89 -62.18 32.27
C GLY A 639 -40.49 -61.31 33.38
N ARG A 640 -41.15 -60.23 32.93
CA ARG A 640 -41.77 -59.10 33.65
C ARG A 640 -40.87 -57.88 33.82
#